data_AF-A0A9E4JDK6-F1
#
_entry.id   AF-A0A9E4JDK6-F1
#
_cell.length_a   1.000
_cell.length_b   1.000
_cell.length_c   1.000
_cell.angle_alpha   90.00
_cell.angle_beta   90.00
_cell.angle_gamma   90.00
#
_symmetry.space_group_name_H-M   'P 1'
#
loop_
_entity.id
_entity.type
_entity.pdbx_description
1 polymer ?
#
loop_
_entity_poly.entity_id
_entity_poly.type
_entity_poly.pdbx_seq_one_letter_code
_entity_poly.pdbx_strand_id
1 'polypeptide(L)'
;MPKASQKETALGRAVAAGLTGGMVAGAADAALAVWRLGDQLFGWRKAQLVCVGVALGAALGLALGGLGWALARASGRLGAASRWRQGVWPALLAAPVVWRAAFSLFSGPKASQIPGHEVLSWGLALLGVAVCGLSGVWVSVTVVEGARLGRVRILAGACWGALGVVATANAFVLPRLYPWFHETLAATALALAVLGAWLSLARSPRVRHTVVASLVAASLCAAVAQQALANRRQVRFALFDKTAALGVYARFVPLPSARRVSLTKTRRDGGNAPAAPVGEGPKRPGADVILVTVDALRPDHVGAYGYARPTTPALDALARTSTRFVRAYTQAPHTSFATTSMLTGKYYPTLLRLKQGDEGEPITTIVRRYGWKTAAFYPPAVFFVGGDKLAAFRDSGFQFEYLKVEFLDAEARIDQIASYFETVKPERAFLWVHFFEPHEPYERHEGHDFGPNDRDRYDSEVAYTDAAIARLLAYLEARRPNAIVIVSADHGEEFDEHGGRYHGSTLYEEQVRVPLIIHVPGLPARIVEGQAELVDLAPTILSLLDIPLPARMRGTDLGPWLAGASDEAMPPAFAEVEDKRMVVHRGDKLICGGQAGACQLFDLKNDPTERQNLIDEAPERAQALTRLLDEWLDAQGQLEALEAPAESGQLPRALARGRLGDAEAAPGLLALVSAPGPAPLREEAARLLVSLPPQTELAGALSQAVPTLEADVPGLATWVAVAAFAAGSPSDAVQARVRQALALPHAEVPAGTGPADPEAPSMDLPLAAALALAETGASDGAPTLRRALERCDGGALCRRVVRAVARLQDPGAVPALHAALEHVNVRLEVVKALGSMQDLRSVPVLVQALRFDERVPVRAEAARALGRMGVPAARRALSRAARRERERVVADAIAGALRGDLNR
;
A
#
# COMPACT_ATOMS: atom_id res chain seq x y z
N MET A 1 49.36 -36.46 -20.62
CA MET A 1 48.92 -35.23 -19.91
C MET A 1 48.84 -34.11 -20.95
N PRO A 2 47.65 -33.55 -21.27
CA PRO A 2 47.32 -32.17 -20.83
C PRO A 2 45.81 -31.88 -20.58
N LYS A 3 44.92 -32.88 -20.57
CA LYS A 3 43.45 -32.65 -20.52
C LYS A 3 42.86 -32.23 -19.16
N ALA A 4 43.66 -32.18 -18.09
CA ALA A 4 43.19 -31.80 -16.76
C ALA A 4 43.18 -30.26 -16.54
N SER A 5 44.19 -29.52 -17.01
CA SER A 5 44.30 -28.06 -16.81
C SER A 5 43.29 -27.23 -17.62
N GLN A 6 42.82 -27.75 -18.76
CA GLN A 6 41.77 -27.10 -19.56
C GLN A 6 40.36 -27.23 -18.96
N LYS A 7 40.11 -28.22 -18.10
CA LYS A 7 38.78 -28.43 -17.50
C LYS A 7 38.55 -27.61 -16.22
N GLU A 8 39.61 -27.24 -15.51
CA GLU A 8 39.57 -26.31 -14.36
C GLU A 8 39.37 -24.86 -14.82
N THR A 9 39.97 -24.47 -15.95
CA THR A 9 39.82 -23.13 -16.54
C THR A 9 38.43 -22.86 -17.13
N ALA A 10 37.60 -23.88 -17.37
CA ALA A 10 36.21 -23.71 -17.82
C ALA A 10 35.23 -23.41 -16.65
N LEU A 11 35.51 -23.90 -15.44
CA LEU A 11 34.71 -23.60 -14.23
C LEU A 11 34.90 -22.15 -13.83
N GLY A 12 36.17 -21.74 -13.74
CA GLY A 12 36.53 -20.37 -13.40
C GLY A 12 35.85 -19.37 -14.33
N ARG A 13 35.73 -19.70 -15.63
CA ARG A 13 35.07 -18.83 -16.61
C ARG A 13 33.54 -18.77 -16.48
N ALA A 14 32.88 -19.87 -16.17
CA ALA A 14 31.42 -19.91 -15.98
C ALA A 14 30.97 -19.28 -14.65
N VAL A 15 31.74 -19.50 -13.58
CA VAL A 15 31.55 -18.84 -12.28
C VAL A 15 31.81 -17.33 -12.42
N ALA A 16 32.86 -16.94 -13.13
CA ALA A 16 33.13 -15.52 -13.41
C ALA A 16 32.04 -14.86 -14.26
N ALA A 17 31.46 -15.58 -15.24
CA ALA A 17 30.37 -15.06 -16.08
C ALA A 17 29.03 -14.95 -15.32
N GLY A 18 28.70 -15.91 -14.45
CA GLY A 18 27.53 -15.82 -13.58
C GLY A 18 27.66 -14.70 -12.56
N LEU A 19 28.82 -14.58 -11.91
CA LEU A 19 29.16 -13.49 -10.99
C LEU A 19 28.95 -12.12 -11.66
N THR A 20 29.56 -11.90 -12.84
CA THR A 20 29.45 -10.62 -13.54
C THR A 20 28.03 -10.35 -14.04
N GLY A 21 27.31 -11.35 -14.58
CA GLY A 21 25.93 -11.19 -15.01
C GLY A 21 24.96 -10.86 -13.87
N GLY A 22 25.13 -11.51 -12.72
CA GLY A 22 24.36 -11.22 -11.52
C GLY A 22 24.65 -9.83 -10.94
N MET A 23 25.92 -9.44 -10.87
CA MET A 23 26.33 -8.08 -10.45
C MET A 23 25.66 -6.99 -11.30
N VAL A 24 25.61 -7.18 -12.62
CA VAL A 24 24.99 -6.24 -13.55
C VAL A 24 23.47 -6.17 -13.38
N ALA A 25 22.79 -7.30 -13.24
CA ALA A 25 21.33 -7.33 -13.01
C ALA A 25 20.94 -6.69 -11.68
N GLY A 26 21.69 -6.97 -10.62
CA GLY A 26 21.50 -6.36 -9.31
C GLY A 26 21.77 -4.86 -9.29
N ALA A 27 22.78 -4.39 -10.05
CA ALA A 27 23.03 -2.96 -10.24
C ALA A 27 21.85 -2.25 -10.92
N ALA A 28 21.25 -2.89 -11.92
CA ALA A 28 20.17 -2.32 -12.72
C ALA A 28 18.86 -2.16 -11.92
N ASP A 29 18.44 -3.18 -11.15
CA ASP A 29 17.22 -3.09 -10.30
C ASP A 29 17.38 -2.01 -9.22
N ALA A 30 18.56 -1.96 -8.59
CA ALA A 30 18.88 -0.92 -7.61
C ALA A 30 18.93 0.49 -8.23
N ALA A 31 19.48 0.64 -9.44
CA ALA A 31 19.48 1.92 -10.16
C ALA A 31 18.06 2.37 -10.55
N LEU A 32 17.17 1.44 -10.92
CA LEU A 32 15.78 1.74 -11.22
C LEU A 32 15.01 2.20 -9.97
N ALA A 33 15.28 1.58 -8.83
CA ALA A 33 14.72 1.99 -7.54
C ALA A 33 15.24 3.37 -7.10
N VAL A 34 16.55 3.64 -7.26
CA VAL A 34 17.12 4.98 -7.07
C VAL A 34 16.38 6.02 -7.90
N TRP A 35 16.03 5.69 -9.14
CA TRP A 35 15.29 6.61 -10.00
C TRP A 35 13.81 6.79 -9.60
N ARG A 36 13.12 5.72 -9.17
CA ARG A 36 11.74 5.79 -8.67
C ARG A 36 11.59 6.54 -7.35
N LEU A 37 12.59 6.42 -6.50
CA LEU A 37 12.70 7.19 -5.26
C LEU A 37 12.99 8.67 -5.54
N GLY A 38 13.47 9.00 -6.74
CA GLY A 38 13.78 10.37 -7.14
C GLY A 38 14.80 11.00 -6.19
N ASP A 39 14.33 11.98 -5.43
CA ASP A 39 15.11 12.70 -4.41
C ASP A 39 15.03 12.04 -3.01
N GLN A 40 14.18 11.03 -2.77
CA GLN A 40 13.99 10.37 -1.46
C GLN A 40 15.18 9.59 -0.91
N LEU A 41 16.24 9.38 -1.70
CA LEU A 41 17.51 8.82 -1.27
C LEU A 41 18.65 9.77 -1.67
N PHE A 42 19.43 10.30 -0.73
CA PHE A 42 20.52 11.25 -1.05
C PHE A 42 21.94 10.67 -0.99
N GLY A 43 22.85 11.29 -1.76
CA GLY A 43 24.31 11.11 -1.66
C GLY A 43 24.79 9.67 -1.88
N TRP A 44 25.74 9.23 -1.04
CA TRP A 44 26.36 7.89 -1.11
C TRP A 44 25.34 6.74 -0.93
N ARG A 45 24.11 7.01 -0.51
CA ARG A 45 23.07 5.99 -0.29
C ARG A 45 22.47 5.46 -1.58
N LYS A 46 22.41 6.29 -2.63
CA LYS A 46 22.13 5.83 -4.00
C LYS A 46 23.17 4.78 -4.42
N ALA A 47 24.46 5.08 -4.18
CA ALA A 47 25.56 4.18 -4.45
C ALA A 47 25.52 2.94 -3.55
N GLN A 48 25.16 3.05 -2.27
CA GLN A 48 25.01 1.91 -1.36
C GLN A 48 23.87 0.99 -1.78
N LEU A 49 22.70 1.50 -2.16
CA LEU A 49 21.61 0.69 -2.69
C LEU A 49 22.05 -0.06 -3.95
N VAL A 50 22.81 0.60 -4.83
CA VAL A 50 23.42 -0.04 -6.01
C VAL A 50 24.47 -1.08 -5.61
N CYS A 51 25.34 -0.82 -4.64
CA CYS A 51 26.32 -1.80 -4.14
C CYS A 51 25.66 -3.00 -3.47
N VAL A 52 24.59 -2.79 -2.70
CA VAL A 52 23.78 -3.86 -2.10
C VAL A 52 23.08 -4.65 -3.21
N GLY A 53 22.49 -3.97 -4.19
CA GLY A 53 21.93 -4.58 -5.39
C GLY A 53 22.96 -5.43 -6.13
N VAL A 54 24.16 -4.89 -6.38
CA VAL A 54 25.30 -5.60 -6.99
C VAL A 54 25.72 -6.81 -6.17
N ALA A 55 25.81 -6.70 -4.84
CA ALA A 55 26.22 -7.81 -3.97
C ALA A 55 25.17 -8.93 -3.91
N LEU A 56 23.90 -8.58 -3.82
CA LEU A 56 22.77 -9.52 -3.87
C LEU A 56 22.67 -10.17 -5.25
N GLY A 57 22.84 -9.37 -6.30
CA GLY A 57 22.95 -9.82 -7.67
C GLY A 57 24.15 -10.73 -7.89
N ALA A 58 25.32 -10.43 -7.32
CA ALA A 58 26.53 -11.24 -7.39
C ALA A 58 26.34 -12.61 -6.74
N ALA A 59 25.68 -12.65 -5.57
CA ALA A 59 25.37 -13.88 -4.86
C ALA A 59 24.43 -14.77 -5.68
N LEU A 60 23.38 -14.17 -6.26
CA LEU A 60 22.46 -14.85 -7.18
C LEU A 60 23.17 -15.33 -8.45
N GLY A 61 24.06 -14.49 -9.01
CA GLY A 61 24.84 -14.77 -10.21
C GLY A 61 25.88 -15.87 -10.02
N LEU A 62 26.56 -15.92 -8.88
CA LEU A 62 27.47 -17.02 -8.52
C LEU A 62 26.72 -18.35 -8.41
N ALA A 63 25.53 -18.34 -7.80
CA ALA A 63 24.68 -19.52 -7.71
C ALA A 63 24.29 -20.04 -9.11
N LEU A 64 23.95 -19.14 -10.03
CA LEU A 64 23.59 -19.47 -11.42
C LEU A 64 24.81 -19.84 -12.30
N GLY A 65 25.98 -19.24 -12.08
CA GLY A 65 27.21 -19.54 -12.82
C GLY A 65 27.86 -20.87 -12.45
N GLY A 66 27.82 -21.21 -11.16
CA GLY A 66 28.21 -22.55 -10.68
C GLY A 66 27.30 -23.65 -11.24
N LEU A 67 26.01 -23.33 -11.40
CA LEU A 67 25.02 -24.20 -12.03
C LEU A 67 25.35 -24.49 -13.51
N GLY A 68 25.71 -23.46 -14.28
CA GLY A 68 26.03 -23.59 -15.70
C GLY A 68 27.25 -24.45 -16.01
N TRP A 69 28.31 -24.38 -15.20
CA TRP A 69 29.49 -25.23 -15.39
C TRP A 69 29.22 -26.71 -15.06
N ALA A 70 28.43 -26.95 -14.00
CA ALA A 70 28.05 -28.30 -13.60
C ALA A 70 27.33 -29.04 -14.75
N LEU A 71 26.46 -28.32 -15.48
CA LEU A 71 25.76 -28.80 -16.68
C LEU A 71 26.74 -29.18 -17.83
N ALA A 72 27.74 -28.34 -18.11
CA ALA A 72 28.71 -28.57 -19.20
C ALA A 72 29.65 -29.76 -18.97
N ARG A 73 29.89 -30.12 -17.69
CA ARG A 73 30.78 -31.22 -17.31
C ARG A 73 30.07 -32.58 -17.26
N ALA A 74 28.76 -32.60 -17.05
CA ALA A 74 27.93 -33.80 -16.95
C ALA A 74 27.75 -34.57 -18.27
N SER A 75 27.99 -33.96 -19.43
CA SER A 75 27.70 -34.54 -20.76
C SER A 75 28.76 -35.51 -21.31
N GLY A 76 29.71 -35.97 -20.48
CA GLY A 76 30.83 -36.82 -20.92
C GLY A 76 30.49 -38.28 -21.21
N ARG A 77 30.08 -38.59 -22.47
CA ARG A 77 29.93 -39.90 -23.15
C ARG A 77 28.50 -40.44 -23.29
N LEU A 78 27.93 -40.26 -24.48
CA LEU A 78 26.87 -41.13 -25.04
C LEU A 78 27.20 -41.42 -26.51
N GLY A 79 27.40 -42.71 -26.81
CA GLY A 79 27.91 -43.21 -28.09
C GLY A 79 26.85 -43.42 -29.17
N ALA A 80 27.26 -43.09 -30.40
CA ALA A 80 27.02 -43.78 -31.67
C ALA A 80 25.72 -44.61 -31.87
N ALA A 81 24.53 -43.99 -31.78
CA ALA A 81 23.38 -44.28 -32.66
C ALA A 81 22.19 -43.36 -32.34
N SER A 82 22.30 -42.10 -32.75
CA SER A 82 21.21 -41.28 -33.33
C SER A 82 21.73 -39.84 -33.46
N ARG A 83 22.76 -39.67 -34.29
CA ARG A 83 23.52 -38.41 -34.43
C ARG A 83 22.71 -37.28 -35.10
N TRP A 84 21.59 -37.61 -35.72
CA TRP A 84 20.59 -36.64 -36.20
C TRP A 84 19.62 -36.19 -35.11
N ARG A 85 19.45 -36.96 -34.01
CA ARG A 85 18.53 -36.61 -32.93
C ARG A 85 19.13 -35.61 -31.93
N GLN A 86 20.46 -35.53 -31.81
CA GLN A 86 21.11 -34.67 -30.80
C GLN A 86 21.12 -33.17 -31.17
N GLY A 87 21.07 -32.80 -32.45
CA GLY A 87 20.92 -31.40 -32.91
C GLY A 87 19.47 -30.99 -33.16
N VAL A 88 18.62 -31.94 -33.51
CA VAL A 88 17.22 -31.70 -33.89
C VAL A 88 16.34 -31.42 -32.68
N TRP A 89 16.56 -32.06 -31.52
CA TRP A 89 15.75 -31.81 -30.31
C TRP A 89 16.03 -30.44 -29.66
N PRO A 90 17.27 -29.96 -29.47
CA PRO A 90 17.53 -28.60 -28.98
C PRO A 90 17.06 -27.52 -29.95
N ALA A 91 17.17 -27.75 -31.27
CA ALA A 91 16.65 -26.82 -32.27
C ALA A 91 15.11 -26.78 -32.27
N LEU A 92 14.42 -27.92 -32.10
CA LEU A 92 12.95 -27.99 -31.97
C LEU A 92 12.44 -27.48 -30.60
N LEU A 93 13.26 -27.52 -29.55
CA LEU A 93 12.94 -26.96 -28.22
C LEU A 93 13.29 -25.48 -28.11
N ALA A 94 14.30 -24.99 -28.83
CA ALA A 94 14.65 -23.57 -28.92
C ALA A 94 13.80 -22.84 -29.97
N ALA A 95 13.26 -23.54 -30.98
CA ALA A 95 12.44 -22.95 -32.04
C ALA A 95 11.21 -22.19 -31.51
N PRO A 96 10.40 -22.69 -30.55
CA PRO A 96 9.29 -21.92 -29.98
C PRO A 96 9.74 -20.68 -29.22
N VAL A 97 10.96 -20.72 -28.65
CA VAL A 97 11.54 -19.63 -27.84
C VAL A 97 12.14 -18.54 -28.74
N VAL A 98 12.86 -18.91 -29.81
CA VAL A 98 13.37 -17.98 -30.84
C VAL A 98 12.21 -17.39 -31.65
N TRP A 99 11.19 -18.20 -31.96
CA TRP A 99 9.94 -17.76 -32.60
C TRP A 99 9.20 -16.77 -31.72
N ARG A 100 8.97 -17.09 -30.44
CA ARG A 100 8.27 -16.19 -29.51
C ARG A 100 9.10 -14.94 -29.23
N ALA A 101 10.43 -15.04 -29.10
CA ALA A 101 11.35 -13.92 -28.92
C ALA A 101 11.32 -12.93 -30.10
N ALA A 102 11.37 -13.43 -31.34
CA ALA A 102 11.31 -12.61 -32.56
C ALA A 102 9.96 -11.92 -32.75
N PHE A 103 8.85 -12.57 -32.35
CA PHE A 103 7.52 -11.94 -32.33
C PHE A 103 7.35 -10.94 -31.18
N SER A 104 7.93 -11.24 -30.02
CA SER A 104 7.83 -10.39 -28.83
C SER A 104 8.72 -9.15 -28.88
N LEU A 105 9.72 -9.16 -29.75
CA LEU A 105 10.58 -8.01 -30.06
C LEU A 105 9.78 -6.83 -30.65
N PHE A 106 8.58 -7.08 -31.19
CA PHE A 106 7.72 -6.04 -31.75
C PHE A 106 6.28 -6.01 -31.20
N SER A 107 5.95 -6.81 -30.19
CA SER A 107 4.58 -6.93 -29.67
C SER A 107 4.22 -5.92 -28.56
N GLY A 108 4.96 -4.82 -28.47
CA GLY A 108 4.71 -3.73 -27.52
C GLY A 108 4.12 -2.48 -28.19
N PRO A 109 3.29 -1.68 -27.49
CA PRO A 109 2.39 -0.67 -28.06
C PRO A 109 3.02 0.45 -28.90
N LYS A 110 4.36 0.58 -28.95
CA LYS A 110 5.13 1.52 -29.79
C LYS A 110 5.86 0.85 -30.96
N ALA A 111 6.37 -0.38 -30.78
CA ALA A 111 6.91 -1.19 -31.88
C ALA A 111 5.78 -1.71 -32.78
N SER A 112 4.59 -1.85 -32.18
CA SER A 112 3.31 -2.05 -32.83
C SER A 112 2.75 -0.76 -33.49
N GLN A 113 3.55 0.27 -33.71
CA GLN A 113 3.19 1.45 -34.53
C GLN A 113 4.05 1.57 -35.80
N ILE A 114 5.01 0.65 -36.00
CA ILE A 114 5.90 0.62 -37.17
C ILE A 114 5.20 -0.17 -38.30
N PRO A 115 4.88 0.45 -39.45
CA PRO A 115 4.19 -0.24 -40.55
C PRO A 115 4.98 -1.47 -41.02
N GLY A 116 4.34 -2.66 -41.07
CA GLY A 116 4.98 -3.89 -41.55
C GLY A 116 5.85 -4.65 -40.54
N HIS A 117 5.87 -4.27 -39.26
CA HIS A 117 6.65 -4.96 -38.21
C HIS A 117 6.36 -6.47 -38.07
N GLU A 118 5.16 -6.98 -38.40
CA GLU A 118 4.88 -8.43 -38.37
C GLU A 118 5.67 -9.12 -39.50
N VAL A 119 5.70 -8.56 -40.71
CA VAL A 119 6.51 -9.07 -41.83
C VAL A 119 8.00 -9.00 -41.48
N LEU A 120 8.42 -7.94 -40.78
CA LEU A 120 9.79 -7.79 -40.28
C LEU A 120 10.11 -8.81 -39.16
N SER A 121 9.15 -9.09 -38.28
CA SER A 121 9.25 -10.06 -37.19
C SER A 121 9.27 -11.49 -37.71
N TRP A 122 8.44 -11.80 -38.71
CA TRP A 122 8.46 -13.05 -39.46
C TRP A 122 9.78 -13.20 -40.22
N GLY A 123 10.25 -12.14 -40.88
CA GLY A 123 11.53 -12.11 -41.56
C GLY A 123 12.71 -12.36 -40.61
N LEU A 124 12.74 -11.69 -39.46
CA LEU A 124 13.77 -11.85 -38.41
C LEU A 124 13.64 -13.20 -37.67
N ALA A 125 12.44 -13.72 -37.47
CA ALA A 125 12.19 -15.03 -36.88
C ALA A 125 12.66 -16.15 -37.81
N LEU A 126 12.27 -16.09 -39.09
CA LEU A 126 12.71 -17.03 -40.11
C LEU A 126 14.22 -16.93 -40.35
N LEU A 127 14.79 -15.72 -40.36
CA LEU A 127 16.22 -15.50 -40.45
C LEU A 127 16.95 -16.01 -39.20
N GLY A 128 16.40 -15.82 -37.99
CA GLY A 128 16.96 -16.30 -36.73
C GLY A 128 16.92 -17.82 -36.60
N VAL A 129 15.82 -18.44 -37.02
CA VAL A 129 15.66 -19.90 -37.10
C VAL A 129 16.56 -20.48 -38.19
N ALA A 130 16.64 -19.84 -39.36
CA ALA A 130 17.54 -20.24 -40.44
C ALA A 130 19.02 -20.07 -40.04
N VAL A 131 19.38 -18.98 -39.36
CA VAL A 131 20.74 -18.76 -38.83
C VAL A 131 21.05 -19.76 -37.73
N CYS A 132 20.15 -20.03 -36.77
CA CYS A 132 20.41 -21.04 -35.73
C CYS A 132 20.48 -22.46 -36.31
N GLY A 133 19.63 -22.77 -37.29
CA GLY A 133 19.62 -24.05 -38.01
C GLY A 133 20.87 -24.22 -38.88
N LEU A 134 21.22 -23.24 -39.71
CA LEU A 134 22.41 -23.24 -40.54
C LEU A 134 23.69 -23.13 -39.71
N SER A 135 23.72 -22.41 -38.59
CA SER A 135 24.85 -22.39 -37.65
C SER A 135 25.00 -23.72 -36.94
N GLY A 136 23.89 -24.37 -36.56
CA GLY A 136 23.89 -25.71 -35.98
C GLY A 136 24.41 -26.75 -36.97
N VAL A 137 23.90 -26.73 -38.21
CA VAL A 137 24.34 -27.61 -39.30
C VAL A 137 25.78 -27.31 -39.72
N TRP A 138 26.17 -26.04 -39.81
CA TRP A 138 27.47 -25.62 -40.32
C TRP A 138 28.58 -25.66 -39.27
N VAL A 139 28.32 -25.42 -37.98
CA VAL A 139 29.25 -25.77 -36.88
C VAL A 139 29.44 -27.28 -36.83
N SER A 140 28.38 -28.05 -37.08
CA SER A 140 28.47 -29.50 -37.20
C SER A 140 29.29 -29.95 -38.42
N VAL A 141 29.27 -29.21 -39.53
CA VAL A 141 30.04 -29.50 -40.76
C VAL A 141 31.47 -28.94 -40.70
N THR A 142 31.71 -27.78 -40.10
CA THR A 142 33.04 -27.10 -40.06
C THR A 142 33.95 -27.58 -38.94
N VAL A 143 33.39 -28.03 -37.81
CA VAL A 143 34.13 -28.82 -36.81
C VAL A 143 34.52 -30.19 -37.40
N VAL A 144 33.82 -30.64 -38.44
CA VAL A 144 34.10 -31.88 -39.18
C VAL A 144 35.11 -31.68 -40.34
N GLU A 145 35.22 -30.49 -40.96
CA GLU A 145 36.07 -30.30 -42.16
C GLU A 145 37.21 -29.26 -42.10
N GLY A 146 37.41 -28.52 -41.01
CA GLY A 146 38.68 -27.80 -40.77
C GLY A 146 39.01 -26.65 -41.75
N ALA A 147 38.09 -25.74 -42.04
CA ALA A 147 38.33 -24.58 -42.92
C ALA A 147 38.59 -23.23 -42.20
N ARG A 148 39.32 -22.33 -42.89
CA ARG A 148 40.17 -21.21 -42.38
C ARG A 148 39.47 -20.05 -41.63
N LEU A 149 40.08 -19.69 -40.48
CA LEU A 149 39.66 -18.73 -39.44
C LEU A 149 39.35 -17.26 -39.84
N GLY A 150 39.64 -16.81 -41.05
CA GLY A 150 39.53 -15.38 -41.43
C GLY A 150 38.09 -14.85 -41.48
N ARG A 151 37.14 -15.67 -41.97
CA ARG A 151 35.73 -15.27 -42.12
C ARG A 151 34.94 -15.32 -40.80
N VAL A 152 35.40 -16.11 -39.83
CA VAL A 152 34.78 -16.25 -38.49
C VAL A 152 34.97 -14.99 -37.64
N ARG A 153 36.10 -14.27 -37.81
CA ARG A 153 36.38 -13.04 -37.04
C ARG A 153 35.54 -11.86 -37.50
N ILE A 154 35.25 -11.78 -38.80
CA ILE A 154 34.41 -10.72 -39.38
C ILE A 154 32.94 -10.94 -38.98
N LEU A 155 32.47 -12.19 -38.99
CA LEU A 155 31.11 -12.52 -38.53
C LEU A 155 30.95 -12.39 -37.01
N ALA A 156 31.97 -12.74 -36.21
CA ALA A 156 31.95 -12.49 -34.78
C ALA A 156 31.90 -10.98 -34.48
N GLY A 157 32.69 -10.17 -35.19
CA GLY A 157 32.64 -8.70 -35.08
C GLY A 157 31.26 -8.13 -35.42
N ALA A 158 30.59 -8.67 -36.45
CA ALA A 158 29.24 -8.28 -36.83
C ALA A 158 28.19 -8.65 -35.76
N CYS A 159 28.28 -9.84 -35.17
CA CYS A 159 27.38 -10.25 -34.08
C CYS A 159 27.59 -9.44 -32.79
N TRP A 160 28.84 -9.09 -32.45
CA TRP A 160 29.16 -8.24 -31.29
C TRP A 160 28.71 -6.79 -31.51
N GLY A 161 28.82 -6.27 -32.73
CA GLY A 161 28.27 -4.96 -33.10
C GLY A 161 26.73 -4.93 -33.00
N ALA A 162 26.05 -5.96 -33.48
CA ALA A 162 24.59 -6.08 -33.37
C ALA A 162 24.12 -6.18 -31.91
N LEU A 163 24.85 -6.92 -31.07
CA LEU A 163 24.56 -7.04 -29.64
C LEU A 163 24.76 -5.71 -28.90
N GLY A 164 25.80 -4.94 -29.26
CA GLY A 164 26.07 -3.60 -28.71
C GLY A 164 24.99 -2.58 -29.07
N VAL A 165 24.45 -2.64 -30.29
CA VAL A 165 23.32 -1.78 -30.72
C VAL A 165 22.03 -2.16 -30.01
N VAL A 166 21.73 -3.45 -29.84
CA VAL A 166 20.56 -3.94 -29.07
C VAL A 166 20.67 -3.57 -27.58
N ALA A 167 21.87 -3.66 -27.00
CA ALA A 167 22.13 -3.26 -25.61
C ALA A 167 22.02 -1.75 -25.40
N THR A 168 22.47 -0.94 -26.36
CA THR A 168 22.35 0.53 -26.32
C THR A 168 20.88 0.96 -26.52
N ALA A 169 20.15 0.31 -27.43
CA ALA A 169 18.71 0.55 -27.60
C ALA A 169 17.90 0.13 -26.35
N ASN A 170 18.26 -0.99 -25.71
CA ASN A 170 17.67 -1.42 -24.45
C ASN A 170 17.95 -0.43 -23.29
N ALA A 171 19.15 0.16 -23.24
CA ALA A 171 19.56 1.10 -22.19
C ALA A 171 18.89 2.48 -22.30
N PHE A 172 18.63 2.98 -23.52
CA PHE A 172 18.09 4.34 -23.72
C PHE A 172 16.61 4.40 -24.12
N VAL A 173 15.99 3.28 -24.53
CA VAL A 173 14.62 3.29 -25.10
C VAL A 173 13.58 2.50 -24.28
N LEU A 174 13.98 1.53 -23.44
CA LEU A 174 13.04 0.52 -22.87
C LEU A 174 12.97 0.36 -21.31
N PRO A 175 12.97 1.40 -20.44
CA PRO A 175 13.22 1.19 -19.00
C PRO A 175 12.00 0.90 -18.08
N ARG A 176 10.78 0.64 -18.57
CA ARG A 176 9.57 0.59 -17.69
C ARG A 176 8.60 -0.60 -17.87
N LEU A 177 9.03 -1.79 -18.32
CA LEU A 177 8.11 -2.90 -18.65
C LEU A 177 8.39 -4.24 -17.90
N TYR A 178 7.85 -4.30 -16.67
CA TYR A 178 7.30 -5.44 -15.89
C TYR A 178 8.17 -6.58 -15.22
N PRO A 179 7.95 -6.88 -13.90
CA PRO A 179 8.66 -7.90 -13.09
C PRO A 179 8.39 -9.40 -13.36
N TRP A 180 7.19 -9.75 -13.84
CA TRP A 180 6.75 -11.17 -13.99
C TRP A 180 7.58 -11.96 -15.03
N PHE A 181 8.15 -11.27 -16.02
CA PHE A 181 9.10 -11.79 -17.01
C PHE A 181 10.40 -12.30 -16.37
N HIS A 182 10.84 -11.67 -15.29
CA HIS A 182 12.07 -12.03 -14.58
C HIS A 182 11.84 -13.12 -13.54
N GLU A 183 10.70 -13.11 -12.85
CA GLU A 183 10.37 -14.05 -11.78
C GLU A 183 10.13 -15.49 -12.29
N THR A 184 9.43 -15.64 -13.42
CA THR A 184 9.14 -16.96 -14.00
C THR A 184 10.36 -17.60 -14.64
N LEU A 185 11.23 -16.82 -15.28
CA LEU A 185 12.51 -17.31 -15.84
C LEU A 185 13.48 -17.73 -14.73
N ALA A 186 13.54 -16.96 -13.64
CA ALA A 186 14.40 -17.25 -12.48
C ALA A 186 13.90 -18.46 -11.68
N ALA A 187 12.60 -18.58 -11.41
CA ALA A 187 12.01 -19.72 -10.71
C ALA A 187 12.13 -21.02 -11.53
N THR A 188 11.94 -20.96 -12.85
CA THR A 188 12.10 -22.11 -13.75
C THR A 188 13.56 -22.55 -13.83
N ALA A 189 14.50 -21.60 -13.90
CA ALA A 189 15.93 -21.90 -13.86
C ALA A 189 16.36 -22.52 -12.51
N LEU A 190 15.83 -22.02 -11.39
CA LEU A 190 16.13 -22.50 -10.04
C LEU A 190 15.51 -23.88 -9.74
N ALA A 191 14.31 -24.17 -10.23
CA ALA A 191 13.69 -25.50 -10.06
C ALA A 191 14.43 -26.58 -10.87
N LEU A 192 14.81 -26.26 -12.11
CA LEU A 192 15.67 -27.13 -12.94
C LEU A 192 17.07 -27.28 -12.34
N ALA A 193 17.55 -26.25 -11.63
CA ALA A 193 18.82 -26.26 -10.91
C ALA A 193 18.85 -27.23 -9.73
N VAL A 194 17.81 -27.18 -8.88
CA VAL A 194 17.70 -27.98 -7.65
C VAL A 194 17.46 -29.46 -7.99
N LEU A 195 16.62 -29.74 -8.99
CA LEU A 195 16.38 -31.11 -9.47
C LEU A 195 17.65 -31.70 -10.12
N GLY A 196 18.42 -30.87 -10.83
CA GLY A 196 19.75 -31.23 -11.33
C GLY A 196 20.78 -31.46 -10.23
N ALA A 197 20.76 -30.65 -9.16
CA ALA A 197 21.66 -30.79 -8.01
C ALA A 197 21.38 -32.07 -7.20
N TRP A 198 20.11 -32.41 -6.97
CA TRP A 198 19.70 -33.62 -6.25
C TRP A 198 20.14 -34.91 -6.96
N LEU A 199 20.00 -34.96 -8.29
CA LEU A 199 20.43 -36.10 -9.11
C LEU A 199 21.96 -36.20 -9.25
N SER A 200 22.70 -35.13 -8.97
CA SER A 200 24.16 -35.03 -9.17
C SER A 200 24.99 -35.31 -7.92
N LEU A 201 24.37 -35.35 -6.74
CA LEU A 201 25.04 -35.68 -5.47
C LEU A 201 25.55 -37.13 -5.38
N ALA A 202 25.37 -37.95 -6.42
CA ALA A 202 25.69 -39.37 -6.35
C ALA A 202 27.19 -39.72 -6.38
N ARG A 203 28.11 -38.99 -7.04
CA ARG A 203 29.48 -39.55 -7.25
C ARG A 203 30.61 -38.52 -7.53
N SER A 204 31.30 -37.98 -6.50
CA SER A 204 32.80 -37.78 -6.44
C SER A 204 33.31 -36.56 -5.62
N PRO A 205 34.49 -36.62 -4.93
CA PRO A 205 34.85 -35.73 -3.81
C PRO A 205 35.68 -34.46 -4.12
N ARG A 206 36.31 -34.29 -5.29
CA ARG A 206 37.26 -33.15 -5.53
C ARG A 206 36.60 -31.85 -6.01
N VAL A 207 35.39 -31.91 -6.55
CA VAL A 207 34.56 -30.73 -6.93
C VAL A 207 34.11 -29.94 -5.68
N ARG A 208 34.23 -30.55 -4.50
CA ARG A 208 33.83 -29.99 -3.21
C ARG A 208 34.58 -28.70 -2.85
N HIS A 209 35.88 -28.57 -3.17
CA HIS A 209 36.69 -27.43 -2.68
C HIS A 209 36.48 -26.12 -3.45
N THR A 210 36.28 -26.15 -4.76
CA THR A 210 36.05 -24.94 -5.59
C THR A 210 34.63 -24.41 -5.41
N VAL A 211 33.68 -25.31 -5.20
CA VAL A 211 32.30 -24.98 -4.80
C VAL A 211 32.30 -24.38 -3.41
N VAL A 212 33.06 -24.92 -2.45
CA VAL A 212 33.22 -24.32 -1.11
C VAL A 212 33.82 -22.91 -1.18
N ALA A 213 34.87 -22.66 -1.96
CA ALA A 213 35.45 -21.32 -2.08
C ALA A 213 34.49 -20.28 -2.70
N SER A 214 33.70 -20.70 -3.71
CA SER A 214 32.71 -19.83 -4.35
C SER A 214 31.49 -19.59 -3.45
N LEU A 215 31.07 -20.61 -2.68
CA LEU A 215 30.05 -20.46 -1.63
C LEU A 215 30.54 -19.52 -0.53
N VAL A 216 31.80 -19.60 -0.09
CA VAL A 216 32.39 -18.69 0.91
C VAL A 216 32.40 -17.24 0.41
N ALA A 217 32.77 -16.99 -0.85
CA ALA A 217 32.72 -15.64 -1.43
C ALA A 217 31.28 -15.11 -1.57
N ALA A 218 30.33 -15.95 -1.99
CA ALA A 218 28.91 -15.60 -2.02
C ALA A 218 28.37 -15.32 -0.61
N SER A 219 28.77 -16.11 0.39
CA SER A 219 28.42 -15.91 1.80
C SER A 219 29.01 -14.63 2.37
N LEU A 220 30.23 -14.23 1.99
CA LEU A 220 30.83 -12.95 2.38
C LEU A 220 30.09 -11.75 1.76
N CYS A 221 29.75 -11.81 0.47
CA CYS A 221 28.94 -10.76 -0.18
C CYS A 221 27.52 -10.68 0.38
N ALA A 222 26.90 -11.84 0.65
CA ALA A 222 25.60 -11.91 1.31
C ALA A 222 25.68 -11.37 2.74
N ALA A 223 26.74 -11.66 3.50
CA ALA A 223 26.95 -11.13 4.84
C ALA A 223 27.16 -9.61 4.85
N VAL A 224 27.89 -9.05 3.87
CA VAL A 224 28.04 -7.58 3.72
C VAL A 224 26.71 -6.92 3.33
N ALA A 225 25.93 -7.53 2.42
CA ALA A 225 24.59 -7.05 2.07
C ALA A 225 23.60 -7.15 3.25
N GLN A 226 23.64 -8.25 4.01
CA GLN A 226 22.86 -8.43 5.23
C GLN A 226 23.27 -7.43 6.31
N GLN A 227 24.57 -7.14 6.48
CA GLN A 227 25.05 -6.14 7.43
C GLN A 227 24.66 -4.71 7.01
N ALA A 228 24.66 -4.40 5.71
CA ALA A 228 24.17 -3.12 5.19
C ALA A 228 22.66 -2.96 5.42
N LEU A 229 21.87 -4.02 5.15
CA LEU A 229 20.43 -4.03 5.38
C LEU A 229 20.07 -3.99 6.86
N ALA A 230 20.83 -4.67 7.72
CA ALA A 230 20.62 -4.64 9.17
C ALA A 230 20.77 -3.23 9.77
N ASN A 231 21.64 -2.40 9.19
CA ASN A 231 22.02 -1.10 9.74
C ASN A 231 21.46 0.12 8.97
N ARG A 232 20.79 -0.06 7.82
CA ARG A 232 20.31 1.04 6.95
C ARG A 232 18.83 0.89 6.61
N ARG A 233 17.97 1.56 7.36
CA ARG A 233 16.51 1.58 7.28
C ARG A 233 15.99 2.20 5.99
N GLN A 234 16.66 3.19 5.40
CA GLN A 234 16.26 3.76 4.10
C GLN A 234 16.47 2.79 2.96
N VAL A 235 17.61 2.09 2.98
CA VAL A 235 17.92 1.06 1.98
C VAL A 235 16.90 -0.08 2.11
N ARG A 236 16.52 -0.45 3.35
CA ARG A 236 15.40 -1.39 3.60
C ARG A 236 14.08 -0.88 3.05
N PHE A 237 13.67 0.34 3.39
CA PHE A 237 12.43 0.93 2.90
C PHE A 237 12.39 0.94 1.36
N ALA A 238 13.44 1.47 0.73
CA ALA A 238 13.62 1.48 -0.72
C ALA A 238 13.55 0.08 -1.33
N LEU A 239 14.18 -0.90 -0.68
CA LEU A 239 14.17 -2.30 -1.10
C LEU A 239 12.76 -2.92 -1.01
N PHE A 240 12.09 -2.79 0.13
CA PHE A 240 10.78 -3.42 0.37
C PHE A 240 9.63 -2.77 -0.42
N ASP A 241 9.68 -1.45 -0.56
CA ASP A 241 8.58 -0.65 -1.10
C ASP A 241 8.79 -0.28 -2.58
N LYS A 242 10.05 -0.12 -3.04
CA LYS A 242 10.35 0.48 -4.36
C LYS A 242 11.15 -0.41 -5.33
N THR A 243 11.72 -1.52 -4.89
CA THR A 243 12.39 -2.50 -5.78
C THR A 243 11.46 -3.68 -6.11
N ALA A 244 11.62 -4.27 -7.30
CA ALA A 244 10.79 -5.39 -7.73
C ALA A 244 11.42 -6.73 -7.35
N ALA A 245 12.57 -7.08 -7.93
CA ALA A 245 13.19 -8.40 -7.75
C ALA A 245 13.98 -8.49 -6.43
N LEU A 246 14.72 -7.43 -6.10
CA LEU A 246 15.46 -7.35 -4.83
C LEU A 246 14.52 -7.30 -3.61
N GLY A 247 13.34 -6.68 -3.73
CA GLY A 247 12.33 -6.59 -2.69
C GLY A 247 11.64 -7.92 -2.40
N VAL A 248 11.45 -8.75 -3.44
CA VAL A 248 11.01 -10.13 -3.30
C VAL A 248 12.08 -10.97 -2.62
N TYR A 249 13.34 -10.88 -3.04
CA TYR A 249 14.45 -11.58 -2.39
C TYR A 249 14.62 -11.17 -0.91
N ALA A 250 14.49 -9.88 -0.59
CA ALA A 250 14.58 -9.35 0.77
C ALA A 250 13.47 -9.82 1.71
N ARG A 251 12.31 -10.24 1.18
CA ARG A 251 11.22 -10.84 1.95
C ARG A 251 11.50 -12.30 2.31
N PHE A 252 12.34 -12.99 1.53
CA PHE A 252 12.70 -14.40 1.76
C PHE A 252 14.05 -14.57 2.48
N VAL A 253 14.90 -13.54 2.51
CA VAL A 253 16.10 -13.53 3.34
C VAL A 253 15.73 -13.05 4.74
N PRO A 254 16.00 -13.83 5.80
CA PRO A 254 15.85 -13.34 7.17
C PRO A 254 16.81 -12.16 7.36
N LEU A 255 16.27 -10.95 7.30
CA LEU A 255 16.99 -9.76 7.72
C LEU A 255 16.95 -9.76 9.24
N PRO A 256 18.08 -9.53 9.93
CA PRO A 256 18.02 -9.23 11.35
C PRO A 256 16.99 -8.10 11.53
N SER A 257 16.01 -8.29 12.42
CA SER A 257 15.32 -7.16 13.00
C SER A 257 16.39 -6.12 13.31
N ALA A 258 16.30 -4.93 12.70
CA ALA A 258 17.19 -3.84 13.08
C ALA A 258 16.96 -3.74 14.57
N ARG A 259 17.98 -4.05 15.39
CA ARG A 259 17.85 -4.06 16.85
C ARG A 259 17.25 -2.70 17.21
N ARG A 260 15.93 -2.63 17.39
CA ARG A 260 15.38 -1.69 18.35
C ARG A 260 16.06 -2.17 19.61
N VAL A 261 16.87 -1.30 20.20
CA VAL A 261 17.38 -1.53 21.55
C VAL A 261 16.16 -2.00 22.33
N SER A 262 16.19 -3.26 22.76
CA SER A 262 15.10 -3.83 23.50
C SER A 262 15.00 -3.03 24.78
N LEU A 263 14.00 -2.15 24.86
CA LEU A 263 13.67 -1.42 26.07
C LEU A 263 12.91 -2.32 27.05
N THR A 264 13.07 -3.64 26.97
CA THR A 264 12.64 -4.56 28.02
C THR A 264 13.38 -4.33 29.35
N LYS A 265 14.32 -3.38 29.41
CA LYS A 265 15.01 -3.01 30.65
C LYS A 265 15.25 -1.53 30.90
N THR A 266 14.52 -0.61 30.26
CA THR A 266 14.33 0.70 30.90
C THR A 266 13.12 0.60 31.79
N ARG A 267 13.42 0.30 33.05
CA ARG A 267 12.59 0.60 34.21
C ARG A 267 11.86 1.93 33.98
N ARG A 268 10.60 1.97 34.41
CA ARG A 268 9.70 3.14 34.48
C ARG A 268 10.21 4.19 35.48
N ASP A 269 11.52 4.45 35.48
CA ASP A 269 12.20 5.37 36.37
C ASP A 269 12.71 6.53 35.50
N GLY A 270 11.95 7.62 35.45
CA GLY A 270 12.41 8.86 34.82
C GLY A 270 11.32 9.72 34.22
N GLY A 271 10.42 10.21 35.08
CA GLY A 271 9.56 11.39 34.91
C GLY A 271 9.22 11.87 33.50
N ASN A 272 7.99 11.62 33.06
CA ASN A 272 7.22 12.74 32.56
C ASN A 272 6.96 13.63 33.77
N ALA A 273 7.84 14.62 34.00
CA ALA A 273 7.40 15.80 34.70
C ALA A 273 6.12 16.26 34.00
N PRO A 274 5.01 16.52 34.72
CA PRO A 274 3.83 17.09 34.09
C PRO A 274 4.31 18.30 33.29
N ALA A 275 3.94 18.35 32.01
CA ALA A 275 4.15 19.56 31.22
C ALA A 275 3.64 20.74 32.05
N ALA A 276 4.40 21.84 32.07
CA ALA A 276 3.99 23.03 32.80
C ALA A 276 2.52 23.32 32.44
N PRO A 277 1.64 23.59 33.41
CA PRO A 277 0.22 23.74 33.14
C PRO A 277 0.04 24.80 32.05
N VAL A 278 -0.48 24.37 30.90
CA VAL A 278 -0.84 25.28 29.82
C VAL A 278 -2.02 26.09 30.34
N GLY A 279 -1.93 27.42 30.29
CA GLY A 279 -2.97 28.30 30.85
C GLY A 279 -4.35 28.07 30.23
N GLU A 280 -5.42 28.53 30.87
CA GLU A 280 -6.77 28.33 30.35
C GLU A 280 -7.01 29.06 29.02
N GLY A 281 -7.84 28.46 28.17
CA GLY A 281 -8.33 29.08 26.93
C GLY A 281 -9.46 30.09 27.15
N PRO A 282 -9.80 30.87 26.13
CA PRO A 282 -10.91 31.82 26.18
C PRO A 282 -12.26 31.10 26.30
N LYS A 283 -13.24 31.76 26.96
CA LYS A 283 -14.62 31.26 27.12
C LYS A 283 -15.64 32.16 26.43
N ARG A 284 -16.68 31.56 25.88
CA ARG A 284 -17.78 32.10 25.08
C ARG A 284 -19.08 31.28 25.32
N PRO A 285 -19.59 31.21 26.57
CA PRO A 285 -20.68 30.31 26.97
C PRO A 285 -22.06 30.56 26.34
N GLY A 286 -22.19 31.56 25.48
CA GLY A 286 -23.42 31.86 24.75
C GLY A 286 -23.23 32.02 23.25
N ALA A 287 -22.03 31.72 22.72
CA ALA A 287 -21.78 31.89 21.30
C ALA A 287 -22.44 30.78 20.48
N ASP A 288 -22.89 31.14 19.28
CA ASP A 288 -23.13 30.19 18.21
C ASP A 288 -21.80 29.58 17.76
N VAL A 289 -21.81 28.33 17.31
CA VAL A 289 -20.64 27.64 16.75
C VAL A 289 -21.01 27.14 15.36
N ILE A 290 -20.25 27.61 14.37
CA ILE A 290 -20.39 27.21 12.98
C ILE A 290 -19.13 26.44 12.59
N LEU A 291 -19.25 25.12 12.52
CA LEU A 291 -18.21 24.22 12.06
C LEU A 291 -18.39 23.97 10.56
N VAL A 292 -17.48 24.48 9.76
CA VAL A 292 -17.44 24.29 8.31
C VAL A 292 -16.31 23.32 7.98
N THR A 293 -16.65 22.27 7.26
CA THR A 293 -15.68 21.30 6.73
C THR A 293 -15.83 21.22 5.22
N VAL A 294 -14.73 21.13 4.51
CA VAL A 294 -14.67 20.99 3.06
C VAL A 294 -14.00 19.66 2.74
N ASP A 295 -14.68 18.80 1.98
CA ASP A 295 -14.17 17.46 1.65
C ASP A 295 -12.83 17.54 0.90
N ALA A 296 -11.85 16.71 1.29
CA ALA A 296 -10.56 16.58 0.61
C ALA A 296 -9.77 17.89 0.39
N LEU A 297 -10.08 18.99 1.09
CA LEU A 297 -9.43 20.29 0.90
C LEU A 297 -8.00 20.30 1.46
N ARG A 298 -7.03 20.53 0.58
CA ARG A 298 -5.62 20.62 0.91
C ARG A 298 -5.21 22.04 1.32
N PRO A 299 -4.45 22.24 2.40
CA PRO A 299 -3.97 23.56 2.77
C PRO A 299 -3.02 24.15 1.73
N ASP A 300 -2.24 23.37 0.99
CA ASP A 300 -1.36 23.91 -0.07
C ASP A 300 -2.12 24.34 -1.33
N HIS A 301 -3.46 24.27 -1.33
CA HIS A 301 -4.37 24.88 -2.30
C HIS A 301 -5.18 26.06 -1.71
N VAL A 302 -4.82 26.53 -0.51
CA VAL A 302 -5.43 27.67 0.19
C VAL A 302 -4.43 28.83 0.25
N GLY A 303 -4.82 30.03 -0.18
CA GLY A 303 -3.94 31.20 -0.27
C GLY A 303 -3.32 31.60 1.06
N ALA A 304 -4.07 31.53 2.16
CA ALA A 304 -3.58 31.78 3.52
C ALA A 304 -2.37 30.91 3.87
N TYR A 305 -2.30 29.70 3.33
CA TYR A 305 -1.24 28.70 3.54
C TYR A 305 -0.10 28.80 2.49
N GLY A 306 -0.15 29.81 1.62
CA GLY A 306 0.92 30.13 0.68
C GLY A 306 0.63 29.67 -0.76
N TYR A 307 -0.59 29.24 -1.07
CA TYR A 307 -0.92 28.90 -2.46
C TYR A 307 -0.97 30.16 -3.35
N ALA A 308 -0.38 30.06 -4.54
CA ALA A 308 -0.18 31.21 -5.42
C ALA A 308 -1.41 31.55 -6.27
N ARG A 309 -2.31 30.60 -6.51
CA ARG A 309 -3.54 30.82 -7.29
C ARG A 309 -4.63 31.38 -6.37
N PRO A 310 -5.50 32.27 -6.88
CA PRO A 310 -6.58 32.88 -6.10
C PRO A 310 -7.77 31.92 -5.95
N THR A 311 -7.54 30.77 -5.32
CA THR A 311 -8.58 29.76 -5.09
C THR A 311 -9.41 30.05 -3.86
N THR A 312 -8.89 30.76 -2.85
CA THR A 312 -9.59 30.90 -1.55
C THR A 312 -9.65 32.32 -0.97
N PRO A 313 -10.04 33.36 -1.72
CA PRO A 313 -10.06 34.73 -1.21
C PRO A 313 -10.88 34.93 0.08
N ALA A 314 -11.97 34.18 0.28
CA ALA A 314 -12.80 34.29 1.49
C ALA A 314 -12.12 33.66 2.71
N LEU A 315 -11.56 32.46 2.58
CA LEU A 315 -10.77 31.84 3.65
C LEU A 315 -9.52 32.66 3.97
N ASP A 316 -8.89 33.27 2.97
CA ASP A 316 -7.75 34.16 3.15
C ASP A 316 -8.13 35.39 3.97
N ALA A 317 -9.32 35.94 3.73
CA ALA A 317 -9.85 37.06 4.51
C ALA A 317 -10.17 36.65 5.95
N LEU A 318 -10.80 35.50 6.15
CA LEU A 318 -11.09 34.96 7.47
C LEU A 318 -9.80 34.70 8.26
N ALA A 319 -8.78 34.10 7.63
CA ALA A 319 -7.51 33.78 8.28
C ALA A 319 -6.78 35.03 8.82
N ARG A 320 -6.91 36.19 8.16
CA ARG A 320 -6.28 37.46 8.60
C ARG A 320 -6.79 37.98 9.93
N THR A 321 -7.98 37.56 10.36
CA THR A 321 -8.63 37.99 11.61
C THR A 321 -8.85 36.83 12.59
N SER A 322 -8.20 35.70 12.35
CA SER A 322 -8.46 34.44 13.06
C SER A 322 -7.17 33.77 13.54
N THR A 323 -7.30 32.74 14.36
CA THR A 323 -6.17 31.85 14.65
C THR A 323 -6.10 30.78 13.57
N ARG A 324 -4.96 30.69 12.88
CA ARG A 324 -4.70 29.68 11.85
C ARG A 324 -3.60 28.73 12.34
N PHE A 325 -3.88 27.44 12.28
CA PHE A 325 -2.90 26.39 12.59
C PHE A 325 -2.21 25.99 11.30
N VAL A 326 -0.89 26.14 11.25
CA VAL A 326 -0.10 25.81 10.05
C VAL A 326 -0.15 24.30 9.79
N ARG A 327 -0.20 23.49 10.85
CA ARG A 327 -0.26 22.03 10.80
C ARG A 327 -1.46 21.53 11.58
N ALA A 328 -2.51 21.13 10.88
CA ALA A 328 -3.63 20.37 11.45
C ALA A 328 -3.76 19.02 10.73
N TYR A 329 -4.06 17.96 11.46
CA TYR A 329 -4.05 16.59 10.95
C TYR A 329 -5.38 15.87 11.16
N THR A 330 -5.82 15.16 10.13
CA THR A 330 -6.92 14.19 10.22
C THR A 330 -6.45 12.86 10.79
N GLN A 331 -7.34 12.13 11.46
CA GLN A 331 -7.04 10.81 12.05
C GLN A 331 -6.95 9.72 10.99
N ALA A 332 -7.59 9.91 9.83
CA ALA A 332 -7.49 9.04 8.67
C ALA A 332 -7.89 9.81 7.40
N PRO A 333 -7.28 9.50 6.23
CA PRO A 333 -7.64 10.11 4.96
C PRO A 333 -8.95 9.52 4.38
N HIS A 334 -10.01 9.51 5.20
CA HIS A 334 -11.34 8.99 4.89
C HIS A 334 -12.39 9.80 5.66
N THR A 335 -13.36 10.38 4.95
CA THR A 335 -14.44 11.23 5.50
C THR A 335 -15.13 10.63 6.73
N SER A 336 -15.53 9.35 6.66
CA SER A 336 -16.28 8.69 7.75
C SER A 336 -15.49 8.62 9.05
N PHE A 337 -14.22 8.23 8.99
CA PHE A 337 -13.36 8.12 10.16
C PHE A 337 -12.91 9.49 10.66
N ALA A 338 -12.62 10.43 9.75
CA ALA A 338 -12.24 11.79 10.06
C ALA A 338 -13.36 12.54 10.79
N THR A 339 -14.56 12.59 10.20
CA THR A 339 -15.72 13.29 10.77
C THR A 339 -16.19 12.67 12.07
N THR A 340 -16.21 11.33 12.17
CA THR A 340 -16.54 10.64 13.44
C THR A 340 -15.53 11.00 14.52
N SER A 341 -14.22 10.96 14.22
CA SER A 341 -13.18 11.32 15.19
C SER A 341 -13.27 12.78 15.61
N MET A 342 -13.54 13.68 14.66
CA MET A 342 -13.73 15.11 14.89
C MET A 342 -14.91 15.39 15.82
N LEU A 343 -16.08 14.78 15.56
CA LEU A 343 -17.31 15.07 16.32
C LEU A 343 -17.36 14.39 17.69
N THR A 344 -16.53 13.38 17.93
CA THR A 344 -16.52 12.64 19.21
C THR A 344 -15.30 12.97 20.06
N GLY A 345 -14.24 13.53 19.45
CA GLY A 345 -12.95 13.71 20.07
C GLY A 345 -12.27 12.38 20.45
N LYS A 346 -12.52 11.29 19.71
CA LYS A 346 -11.83 9.99 19.88
C LYS A 346 -11.19 9.49 18.58
N TYR A 347 -10.15 8.66 18.66
CA TYR A 347 -9.48 8.06 17.49
C TYR A 347 -10.24 6.84 16.93
N TYR A 348 -11.35 7.06 16.22
CA TYR A 348 -12.22 5.96 15.74
C TYR A 348 -11.56 4.89 14.90
N PRO A 349 -10.66 5.20 13.94
CA PRO A 349 -10.04 4.12 13.19
C PRO A 349 -9.27 3.14 14.12
N THR A 350 -8.76 3.59 15.26
CA THR A 350 -8.12 2.75 16.28
C THR A 350 -9.17 2.01 17.11
N LEU A 351 -10.21 2.71 17.60
CA LEU A 351 -11.26 2.11 18.43
C LEU A 351 -12.00 0.97 17.73
N LEU A 352 -12.34 1.15 16.45
CA LEU A 352 -13.00 0.13 15.65
C LEU A 352 -12.16 -1.14 15.51
N ARG A 353 -10.83 -1.02 15.53
CA ARG A 353 -9.92 -2.18 15.54
C ARG A 353 -9.84 -2.83 16.92
N LEU A 354 -9.91 -2.04 18.00
CA LEU A 354 -9.93 -2.54 19.38
C LEU A 354 -11.24 -3.22 19.77
N LYS A 355 -12.35 -3.05 19.02
CA LYS A 355 -13.67 -3.62 19.31
C LYS A 355 -14.17 -3.32 20.72
N GLN A 356 -13.88 -2.13 21.24
CA GLN A 356 -14.35 -1.72 22.57
C GLN A 356 -15.74 -1.09 22.46
N GLY A 357 -16.66 -1.57 23.31
CA GLY A 357 -18.12 -1.46 23.16
C GLY A 357 -18.77 -0.17 23.64
N ASP A 358 -18.06 0.96 23.59
CA ASP A 358 -18.72 2.26 23.68
C ASP A 358 -18.47 3.02 22.39
N GLU A 359 -19.52 3.09 21.58
CA GLU A 359 -19.54 3.85 20.34
C GLU A 359 -19.28 5.32 20.55
N GLY A 360 -19.15 5.83 21.79
CA GLY A 360 -18.74 7.20 22.11
C GLY A 360 -19.83 8.23 21.84
N GLU A 361 -19.99 9.16 22.77
CA GLU A 361 -20.99 10.20 22.63
C GLU A 361 -20.48 11.34 21.73
N PRO A 362 -21.21 11.72 20.65
CA PRO A 362 -20.82 12.85 19.83
C PRO A 362 -21.05 14.18 20.57
N ILE A 363 -20.30 15.22 20.19
CA ILE A 363 -20.36 16.55 20.76
C ILE A 363 -21.78 17.14 20.73
N THR A 364 -22.56 16.78 19.72
CA THR A 364 -23.96 17.18 19.53
C THR A 364 -24.80 16.86 20.76
N THR A 365 -24.71 15.64 21.30
CA THR A 365 -25.47 15.22 22.49
C THR A 365 -25.02 15.96 23.73
N ILE A 366 -23.72 16.30 23.81
CA ILE A 366 -23.17 17.11 24.89
C ILE A 366 -23.73 18.53 24.82
N VAL A 367 -23.52 19.26 23.72
CA VAL A 367 -23.96 20.66 23.62
C VAL A 367 -25.49 20.83 23.71
N ARG A 368 -26.27 19.84 23.26
CA ARG A 368 -27.72 19.81 23.44
C ARG A 368 -28.14 19.76 24.90
N ARG A 369 -27.43 18.99 25.75
CA ARG A 369 -27.70 18.94 27.20
C ARG A 369 -27.49 20.29 27.87
N TYR A 370 -26.68 21.17 27.27
CA TYR A 370 -26.43 22.53 27.75
C TYR A 370 -27.22 23.60 26.99
N GLY A 371 -28.16 23.22 26.10
CA GLY A 371 -29.15 24.13 25.51
C GLY A 371 -28.83 24.67 24.11
N TRP A 372 -27.79 24.17 23.43
CA TRP A 372 -27.57 24.51 22.01
C TRP A 372 -28.51 23.71 21.12
N LYS A 373 -29.12 24.40 20.16
CA LYS A 373 -29.84 23.77 19.06
C LYS A 373 -28.84 23.29 18.02
N THR A 374 -28.94 22.02 17.66
CA THR A 374 -27.97 21.37 16.77
C THR A 374 -28.51 21.21 15.36
N ALA A 375 -27.72 21.57 14.36
CA ALA A 375 -28.05 21.34 12.96
C ALA A 375 -26.86 20.83 12.16
N ALA A 376 -27.12 19.94 11.21
CA ALA A 376 -26.11 19.43 10.29
C ALA A 376 -26.60 19.37 8.84
N PHE A 377 -25.69 19.68 7.93
CA PHE A 377 -25.90 19.64 6.49
C PHE A 377 -24.69 18.98 5.83
N TYR A 378 -24.86 17.79 5.29
CA TYR A 378 -23.76 17.02 4.71
C TYR A 378 -24.25 16.05 3.60
N PRO A 379 -23.38 15.66 2.66
CA PRO A 379 -23.72 14.67 1.64
C PRO A 379 -23.83 13.25 2.24
N PRO A 380 -24.62 12.34 1.64
CA PRO A 380 -24.63 10.91 2.02
C PRO A 380 -23.24 10.25 2.00
N ALA A 381 -22.28 10.82 1.26
CA ALA A 381 -20.91 10.33 1.13
C ALA A 381 -20.15 10.21 2.46
N VAL A 382 -20.53 10.96 3.50
CA VAL A 382 -19.89 10.91 4.84
C VAL A 382 -19.76 9.48 5.38
N PHE A 383 -20.70 8.59 5.10
CA PHE A 383 -20.67 7.20 5.58
C PHE A 383 -20.43 6.16 4.47
N PHE A 384 -19.91 6.57 3.31
CA PHE A 384 -19.68 5.67 2.19
C PHE A 384 -18.62 4.60 2.51
N VAL A 385 -17.55 4.98 3.22
CA VAL A 385 -16.50 4.06 3.66
C VAL A 385 -16.76 3.59 5.09
N GLY A 386 -16.92 2.29 5.30
CA GLY A 386 -17.04 1.72 6.65
C GLY A 386 -18.34 2.09 7.38
N GLY A 387 -19.39 2.51 6.65
CA GLY A 387 -20.68 2.91 7.22
C GLY A 387 -21.30 1.87 8.14
N ASP A 388 -21.13 0.57 7.87
CA ASP A 388 -21.67 -0.49 8.74
C ASP A 388 -20.93 -0.59 10.09
N LYS A 389 -19.63 -0.26 10.10
CA LYS A 389 -18.84 -0.18 11.34
C LYS A 389 -19.19 1.07 12.16
N LEU A 390 -19.88 2.03 11.55
CA LEU A 390 -20.30 3.30 12.13
C LEU A 390 -21.83 3.48 12.04
N ALA A 391 -22.57 2.36 11.97
CA ALA A 391 -24.00 2.36 11.67
C ALA A 391 -24.79 3.20 12.67
N ALA A 392 -24.45 3.15 13.96
CA ALA A 392 -25.12 3.96 14.96
C ALA A 392 -24.98 5.47 14.71
N PHE A 393 -23.83 5.94 14.24
CA PHE A 393 -23.65 7.35 13.87
C PHE A 393 -24.37 7.71 12.58
N ARG A 394 -24.33 6.82 11.59
CA ARG A 394 -25.06 6.99 10.33
C ARG A 394 -26.56 7.09 10.57
N ASP A 395 -27.11 6.13 11.31
CA ASP A 395 -28.54 5.96 11.51
C ASP A 395 -29.10 7.02 12.46
N SER A 396 -28.31 7.48 13.43
CA SER A 396 -28.68 8.62 14.28
C SER A 396 -28.37 9.98 13.66
N GLY A 397 -27.65 10.02 12.53
CA GLY A 397 -27.12 11.24 11.93
C GLY A 397 -26.31 12.07 12.93
N PHE A 398 -25.37 11.42 13.65
CA PHE A 398 -24.62 11.98 14.78
C PHE A 398 -25.50 12.68 15.83
N GLN A 399 -26.77 12.29 15.99
CA GLN A 399 -27.72 12.87 16.95
C GLN A 399 -27.99 14.38 16.79
N PHE A 400 -27.82 14.93 15.59
CA PHE A 400 -28.27 16.30 15.28
C PHE A 400 -29.80 16.41 15.34
N GLU A 401 -30.34 17.51 15.88
CA GLU A 401 -31.80 17.75 15.93
C GLU A 401 -32.38 18.10 14.57
N TYR A 402 -31.66 18.91 13.80
CA TYR A 402 -32.02 19.28 12.45
C TYR A 402 -30.99 18.72 11.49
N LEU A 403 -31.42 17.86 10.57
CA LEU A 403 -30.50 17.12 9.72
C LEU A 403 -30.96 17.17 8.26
N LYS A 404 -30.03 17.52 7.37
CA LYS A 404 -30.20 17.45 5.92
C LYS A 404 -29.06 16.64 5.31
N VAL A 405 -29.40 15.43 4.85
CA VAL A 405 -28.46 14.51 4.19
C VAL A 405 -28.82 14.39 2.73
N GLU A 406 -28.11 15.12 1.88
CA GLU A 406 -28.34 15.14 0.43
C GLU A 406 -27.13 15.67 -0.32
N PHE A 407 -26.93 15.21 -1.56
CA PHE A 407 -25.97 15.83 -2.47
C PHE A 407 -26.56 17.15 -2.95
N LEU A 408 -25.90 18.25 -2.60
CA LEU A 408 -26.31 19.60 -2.94
C LEU A 408 -25.04 20.43 -3.12
N ASP A 409 -24.99 21.21 -4.19
CA ASP A 409 -23.85 22.08 -4.48
C ASP A 409 -23.64 23.12 -3.38
N ALA A 410 -22.42 23.65 -3.31
CA ALA A 410 -22.02 24.59 -2.27
C ALA A 410 -22.92 25.84 -2.18
N GLU A 411 -23.37 26.41 -3.31
CA GLU A 411 -24.19 27.63 -3.33
C GLU A 411 -25.62 27.38 -2.80
N ALA A 412 -26.26 26.31 -3.27
CA ALA A 412 -27.58 25.91 -2.79
C ALA A 412 -27.54 25.45 -1.32
N ARG A 413 -26.42 24.89 -0.86
CA ARG A 413 -26.19 24.59 0.56
C ARG A 413 -26.26 25.84 1.43
N ILE A 414 -25.73 26.97 0.97
CA ILE A 414 -25.82 28.25 1.72
C ILE A 414 -27.26 28.72 1.85
N ASP A 415 -28.05 28.62 0.78
CA ASP A 415 -29.46 29.00 0.82
C ASP A 415 -30.24 28.15 1.84
N GLN A 416 -29.88 26.86 1.92
CA GLN A 416 -30.46 25.94 2.88
C GLN A 416 -30.10 26.30 4.33
N ILE A 417 -28.86 26.72 4.59
CA ILE A 417 -28.40 27.17 5.91
C ILE A 417 -29.11 28.47 6.31
N ALA A 418 -29.21 29.43 5.38
CA ALA A 418 -29.92 30.69 5.62
C ALA A 418 -31.40 30.42 5.96
N SER A 419 -32.05 29.53 5.21
CA SER A 419 -33.43 29.10 5.46
C SER A 419 -33.59 28.48 6.86
N TYR A 420 -32.65 27.66 7.32
CA TYR A 420 -32.67 27.11 8.68
C TYR A 420 -32.63 28.21 9.75
N PHE A 421 -31.72 29.18 9.64
CA PHE A 421 -31.65 30.26 10.61
C PHE A 421 -32.88 31.18 10.60
N GLU A 422 -33.54 31.34 9.47
CA GLU A 422 -34.76 32.15 9.34
C GLU A 422 -36.02 31.43 9.83
N THR A 423 -36.08 30.11 9.70
CA THR A 423 -37.25 29.30 10.07
C THR A 423 -37.17 28.79 11.51
N VAL A 424 -36.05 28.20 11.89
CA VAL A 424 -35.86 27.60 13.23
C VAL A 424 -35.52 28.66 14.27
N LYS A 425 -34.81 29.72 13.87
CA LYS A 425 -34.39 30.84 14.74
C LYS A 425 -33.80 30.37 16.08
N PRO A 426 -32.77 29.52 16.08
CA PRO A 426 -32.17 29.03 17.32
C PRO A 426 -31.57 30.20 18.12
N GLU A 427 -31.79 30.21 19.44
CA GLU A 427 -31.17 31.19 20.34
C GLU A 427 -29.66 30.97 20.41
N ARG A 428 -29.23 29.71 20.52
CA ARG A 428 -27.84 29.26 20.43
C ARG A 428 -27.77 28.07 19.47
N ALA A 429 -26.89 28.14 18.49
CA ALA A 429 -26.76 27.15 17.43
C ALA A 429 -25.39 26.47 17.49
N PHE A 430 -25.38 25.14 17.37
CA PHE A 430 -24.22 24.38 16.96
C PHE A 430 -24.52 23.82 15.57
N LEU A 431 -23.91 24.42 14.55
CA LEU A 431 -24.11 24.09 13.15
C LEU A 431 -22.87 23.39 12.60
N TRP A 432 -23.05 22.23 11.99
CA TRP A 432 -22.02 21.59 11.16
C TRP A 432 -22.42 21.59 9.69
N VAL A 433 -21.54 22.05 8.83
CA VAL A 433 -21.69 22.01 7.37
C VAL A 433 -20.51 21.26 6.78
N HIS A 434 -20.79 20.27 5.96
CA HIS A 434 -19.78 19.54 5.20
C HIS A 434 -20.06 19.73 3.70
N PHE A 435 -19.19 20.50 3.03
CA PHE A 435 -19.21 20.66 1.58
C PHE A 435 -18.59 19.44 0.93
N PHE A 436 -19.17 19.01 -0.21
CA PHE A 436 -18.73 17.81 -0.90
C PHE A 436 -17.62 18.11 -1.90
N GLU A 437 -17.60 19.30 -2.47
CA GLU A 437 -16.51 19.79 -3.30
C GLU A 437 -15.27 20.07 -2.43
N PRO A 438 -14.02 19.80 -2.88
CA PRO A 438 -13.60 19.20 -4.14
C PRO A 438 -13.39 17.65 -4.13
N HIS A 439 -14.42 16.84 -3.82
CA HIS A 439 -14.33 15.37 -3.91
C HIS A 439 -14.34 14.86 -5.36
N GLU A 440 -13.60 13.78 -5.67
CA GLU A 440 -13.61 13.24 -7.03
C GLU A 440 -14.97 12.64 -7.45
N PRO A 441 -15.39 12.71 -8.74
CA PRO A 441 -14.70 13.32 -9.87
C PRO A 441 -14.83 14.86 -9.91
N TYR A 442 -13.71 15.56 -10.01
CA TYR A 442 -13.71 17.03 -9.97
C TYR A 442 -14.37 17.67 -11.19
N GLU A 443 -15.25 18.63 -10.91
CA GLU A 443 -15.95 19.41 -11.90
C GLU A 443 -15.27 20.75 -12.19
N ARG A 444 -15.63 21.37 -13.32
CA ARG A 444 -15.18 22.72 -13.67
C ARG A 444 -16.37 23.65 -13.56
N HIS A 445 -16.26 24.66 -12.71
CA HIS A 445 -17.30 25.63 -12.45
C HIS A 445 -17.09 26.89 -13.29
N GLU A 446 -18.20 27.44 -13.80
CA GLU A 446 -18.18 28.72 -14.52
C GLU A 446 -17.67 29.84 -13.59
N GLY A 447 -16.82 30.73 -14.10
CA GLY A 447 -16.19 31.80 -13.31
C GLY A 447 -14.95 31.38 -12.51
N HIS A 448 -14.66 30.08 -12.39
CA HIS A 448 -13.54 29.52 -11.62
C HIS A 448 -12.60 28.66 -12.48
N ASP A 449 -12.27 29.10 -13.69
CA ASP A 449 -11.46 28.31 -14.62
C ASP A 449 -9.95 28.41 -14.37
N PHE A 450 -9.36 27.29 -13.97
CA PHE A 450 -7.91 27.16 -13.80
C PHE A 450 -7.25 26.29 -14.88
N GLY A 451 -8.04 25.70 -15.79
CA GLY A 451 -7.54 24.80 -16.83
C GLY A 451 -8.22 23.42 -16.84
N PRO A 452 -7.76 22.49 -17.71
CA PRO A 452 -8.51 21.26 -18.00
C PRO A 452 -8.09 20.03 -17.19
N ASN A 453 -6.95 20.05 -16.49
CA ASN A 453 -6.40 18.87 -15.81
C ASN A 453 -7.02 18.67 -14.41
N ASP A 454 -6.89 17.49 -13.80
CA ASP A 454 -7.50 17.19 -12.49
C ASP A 454 -7.18 18.22 -11.40
N ARG A 455 -5.93 18.69 -11.30
CA ARG A 455 -5.55 19.72 -10.32
C ARG A 455 -6.21 21.06 -10.61
N ASP A 456 -6.38 21.41 -11.89
CA ASP A 456 -7.08 22.63 -12.28
C ASP A 456 -8.59 22.56 -11.98
N ARG A 457 -9.21 21.37 -12.13
CA ARG A 457 -10.62 21.16 -11.78
C ARG A 457 -10.82 21.12 -10.27
N TYR A 458 -9.91 20.48 -9.55
CA TYR A 458 -9.84 20.56 -8.10
C TYR A 458 -9.74 22.02 -7.62
N ASP A 459 -8.83 22.84 -8.20
CA ASP A 459 -8.75 24.28 -7.92
C ASP A 459 -10.07 25.02 -8.24
N SER A 460 -10.77 24.59 -9.29
CA SER A 460 -12.07 25.16 -9.68
C SER A 460 -13.14 24.90 -8.64
N GLU A 461 -13.21 23.68 -8.09
CA GLU A 461 -14.14 23.30 -7.02
C GLU A 461 -13.80 23.97 -5.69
N VAL A 462 -12.50 24.08 -5.36
CA VAL A 462 -12.05 24.85 -4.18
C VAL A 462 -12.52 26.30 -4.29
N ALA A 463 -12.34 26.94 -5.45
CA ALA A 463 -12.73 28.33 -5.63
C ALA A 463 -14.24 28.55 -5.67
N TYR A 464 -14.99 27.61 -6.22
CA TYR A 464 -16.45 27.63 -6.19
C TYR A 464 -16.97 27.51 -4.75
N THR A 465 -16.39 26.60 -3.96
CA THR A 465 -16.75 26.41 -2.55
C THR A 465 -16.36 27.62 -1.70
N ASP A 466 -15.20 28.24 -1.94
CA ASP A 466 -14.79 29.46 -1.25
C ASP A 466 -15.76 30.63 -1.51
N ALA A 467 -16.30 30.76 -2.73
CA ALA A 467 -17.31 31.77 -3.05
C ALA A 467 -18.60 31.56 -2.24
N ALA A 468 -19.06 30.30 -2.10
CA ALA A 468 -20.18 29.96 -1.24
C ALA A 468 -19.86 30.25 0.24
N ILE A 469 -18.66 29.93 0.72
CA ILE A 469 -18.21 30.28 2.07
C ILE A 469 -18.20 31.79 2.27
N ALA A 470 -17.82 32.60 1.27
CA ALA A 470 -17.89 34.05 1.35
C ALA A 470 -19.32 34.55 1.66
N ARG A 471 -20.32 33.96 0.98
CA ARG A 471 -21.74 34.26 1.24
C ARG A 471 -22.17 33.86 2.65
N LEU A 472 -21.73 32.71 3.13
CA LEU A 472 -22.00 32.26 4.50
C LEU A 472 -21.40 33.22 5.53
N LEU A 473 -20.12 33.59 5.36
CA LEU A 473 -19.43 34.51 6.26
C LEU A 473 -20.12 35.89 6.29
N ALA A 474 -20.53 36.41 5.13
CA ALA A 474 -21.29 37.66 5.05
C ALA A 474 -22.66 37.56 5.76
N TYR A 475 -23.37 36.43 5.64
CA TYR A 475 -24.61 36.19 6.36
C TYR A 475 -24.39 36.17 7.88
N LEU A 476 -23.36 35.45 8.34
CA LEU A 476 -23.03 35.34 9.76
C LEU A 476 -22.60 36.69 10.34
N GLU A 477 -21.80 37.47 9.62
CA GLU A 477 -21.43 38.82 10.05
C GLU A 477 -22.66 39.72 10.23
N ALA A 478 -23.62 39.66 9.30
CA ALA A 478 -24.83 40.48 9.35
C ALA A 478 -25.85 40.03 10.40
N ARG A 479 -25.96 38.72 10.68
CA ARG A 479 -27.07 38.15 11.48
C ARG A 479 -26.63 37.47 12.77
N ARG A 480 -25.38 37.02 12.87
CA ARG A 480 -24.79 36.25 13.96
C ARG A 480 -23.34 36.71 14.28
N PRO A 481 -23.08 38.01 14.50
CA PRO A 481 -21.72 38.58 14.55
C PRO A 481 -20.84 38.04 15.69
N ASN A 482 -21.43 37.40 16.71
CA ASN A 482 -20.72 36.82 17.84
C ASN A 482 -20.46 35.31 17.67
N ALA A 483 -20.76 34.72 16.50
CA ALA A 483 -20.54 33.31 16.23
C ALA A 483 -19.05 32.97 16.18
N ILE A 484 -18.69 31.83 16.76
CA ILE A 484 -17.41 31.18 16.54
C ILE A 484 -17.50 30.46 15.18
N VAL A 485 -16.54 30.71 14.30
CA VAL A 485 -16.47 30.05 12.99
C VAL A 485 -15.19 29.22 12.92
N ILE A 486 -15.35 27.91 12.69
CA ILE A 486 -14.24 26.97 12.54
C ILE A 486 -14.30 26.45 11.12
N VAL A 487 -13.24 26.66 10.35
CA VAL A 487 -13.11 26.09 8.99
C VAL A 487 -11.99 25.07 8.99
N SER A 488 -12.30 23.86 8.49
CA SER A 488 -11.34 22.78 8.31
C SER A 488 -11.62 21.96 7.05
N ALA A 489 -10.80 20.95 6.81
CA ALA A 489 -11.14 19.81 5.95
C ALA A 489 -11.25 18.53 6.78
N ASP A 490 -11.85 17.48 6.22
CA ASP A 490 -11.87 16.14 6.78
C ASP A 490 -10.59 15.36 6.43
N HIS A 491 -10.06 15.52 5.23
CA HIS A 491 -8.77 15.04 4.75
C HIS A 491 -8.29 15.87 3.55
N GLY A 492 -7.19 15.46 2.92
CA GLY A 492 -6.67 16.05 1.68
C GLY A 492 -6.78 15.09 0.49
N GLU A 493 -5.94 15.32 -0.53
CA GLU A 493 -5.99 14.62 -1.82
C GLU A 493 -4.60 14.43 -2.44
N GLU A 494 -4.30 13.25 -3.01
CA GLU A 494 -3.04 13.01 -3.72
C GLU A 494 -3.22 13.04 -5.26
N PHE A 495 -2.29 13.70 -5.95
CA PHE A 495 -2.21 13.82 -7.40
C PHE A 495 -0.87 13.30 -7.94
N ASP A 496 -0.56 12.03 -7.63
CA ASP A 496 0.64 11.31 -8.07
C ASP A 496 1.96 11.76 -7.42
N GLU A 497 1.97 12.62 -6.38
CA GLU A 497 3.18 13.12 -5.71
C GLU A 497 4.07 11.99 -5.17
N HIS A 498 3.49 10.99 -4.51
CA HIS A 498 4.20 9.83 -3.96
C HIS A 498 3.75 8.51 -4.60
N GLY A 499 3.07 8.62 -5.75
CA GLY A 499 2.55 7.50 -6.54
C GLY A 499 1.15 7.03 -6.12
N GLY A 500 0.52 7.69 -5.15
CA GLY A 500 -0.91 7.58 -4.87
C GLY A 500 -1.72 8.55 -5.72
N ARG A 501 -3.00 8.27 -5.91
CA ARG A 501 -3.96 9.16 -6.56
C ARG A 501 -5.29 9.05 -5.84
N TYR A 502 -5.92 10.19 -5.61
CA TYR A 502 -7.01 10.37 -4.65
C TYR A 502 -6.56 10.17 -3.20
N HIS A 503 -7.49 9.86 -2.31
CA HIS A 503 -7.27 9.72 -0.87
C HIS A 503 -7.46 8.28 -0.39
N GLY A 504 -7.39 8.06 0.92
CA GLY A 504 -7.64 6.75 1.54
C GLY A 504 -6.51 5.73 1.44
N SER A 505 -5.28 6.14 1.12
CA SER A 505 -4.20 5.19 0.80
C SER A 505 -2.81 5.53 1.34
N THR A 506 -2.51 6.81 1.62
CA THR A 506 -1.21 7.26 2.12
C THR A 506 -1.36 8.14 3.36
N LEU A 507 -0.25 8.44 4.03
CA LEU A 507 -0.20 9.34 5.20
C LEU A 507 0.74 10.54 4.93
N TYR A 508 1.00 10.84 3.67
CA TYR A 508 1.75 12.02 3.25
C TYR A 508 0.91 13.29 3.43
N GLU A 509 1.56 14.45 3.57
CA GLU A 509 0.94 15.74 3.87
C GLU A 509 -0.25 16.02 2.96
N GLU A 510 -0.17 15.63 1.68
CA GLU A 510 -1.22 15.80 0.68
C GLU A 510 -2.55 15.16 1.10
N GLN A 511 -2.56 14.01 1.79
CA GLN A 511 -3.80 13.33 2.20
C GLN A 511 -4.21 13.61 3.65
N VAL A 512 -3.28 13.91 4.55
CA VAL A 512 -3.59 13.98 6.01
C VAL A 512 -3.47 15.34 6.65
N ARG A 513 -2.75 16.30 6.04
CA ARG A 513 -2.71 17.66 6.54
C ARG A 513 -3.90 18.43 5.97
N VAL A 514 -4.64 19.08 6.86
CA VAL A 514 -5.87 19.83 6.54
C VAL A 514 -5.69 21.31 6.94
N PRO A 515 -6.35 22.26 6.27
CA PRO A 515 -6.43 23.61 6.80
C PRO A 515 -7.21 23.61 8.12
N LEU A 516 -6.83 24.46 9.07
CA LEU A 516 -7.61 24.76 10.27
C LEU A 516 -7.55 26.26 10.61
N ILE A 517 -8.69 26.93 10.52
CA ILE A 517 -8.88 28.34 10.86
C ILE A 517 -9.98 28.45 11.91
N ILE A 518 -9.66 29.04 13.06
CA ILE A 518 -10.60 29.24 14.17
C ILE A 518 -10.77 30.75 14.39
N HIS A 519 -11.95 31.25 14.01
CA HIS A 519 -12.39 32.61 14.29
C HIS A 519 -13.19 32.65 15.58
N VAL A 520 -12.68 33.36 16.59
CA VAL A 520 -13.42 33.66 17.82
C VAL A 520 -13.52 35.18 17.94
N PRO A 521 -14.74 35.76 17.90
CA PRO A 521 -14.91 37.20 18.03
C PRO A 521 -14.23 37.76 19.29
N GLY A 522 -13.47 38.84 19.08
CA GLY A 522 -12.71 39.52 20.13
C GLY A 522 -11.33 38.92 20.44
N LEU A 523 -10.90 37.85 19.76
CA LEU A 523 -9.51 37.38 19.83
C LEU A 523 -8.66 37.96 18.70
N PRO A 524 -7.38 38.27 18.94
CA PRO A 524 -6.48 38.70 17.88
C PRO A 524 -6.16 37.54 16.92
N ALA A 525 -5.82 37.89 15.68
CA ALA A 525 -5.30 36.92 14.72
C ALA A 525 -3.97 36.33 15.20
N ARG A 526 -3.79 35.03 14.97
CA ARG A 526 -2.58 34.29 15.36
C ARG A 526 -2.22 33.24 14.32
N ILE A 527 -0.94 32.97 14.22
CA ILE A 527 -0.42 31.81 13.47
C ILE A 527 0.18 30.88 14.51
N VAL A 528 -0.28 29.64 14.51
CA VAL A 528 0.17 28.58 15.41
C VAL A 528 0.89 27.54 14.57
N GLU A 529 2.19 27.39 14.78
CA GLU A 529 3.05 26.49 13.99
C GLU A 529 2.99 25.06 14.51
N GLY A 530 2.63 24.86 15.78
CA GLY A 530 2.49 23.54 16.37
C GLY A 530 1.44 22.66 15.68
N GLN A 531 1.52 21.36 15.91
CA GLN A 531 0.59 20.38 15.33
C GLN A 531 -0.71 20.27 16.15
N ALA A 532 -1.84 20.45 15.47
CA ALA A 532 -3.18 20.18 15.97
C ALA A 532 -3.80 18.99 15.23
N GLU A 533 -4.90 18.48 15.76
CA GLU A 533 -5.63 17.35 15.21
C GLU A 533 -7.13 17.66 15.07
N LEU A 534 -7.83 17.04 14.11
CA LEU A 534 -9.29 17.18 14.03
C LEU A 534 -10.01 16.67 15.28
N VAL A 535 -9.46 15.65 15.94
CA VAL A 535 -9.95 15.11 17.22
C VAL A 535 -9.94 16.17 18.34
N ASP A 536 -9.15 17.23 18.19
CA ASP A 536 -9.05 18.36 19.15
C ASP A 536 -10.24 19.33 19.05
N LEU A 537 -11.01 19.29 17.95
CA LEU A 537 -12.09 20.25 17.72
C LEU A 537 -13.24 20.10 18.72
N ALA A 538 -13.68 18.86 19.00
CA ALA A 538 -14.73 18.64 19.99
C ALA A 538 -14.38 19.19 21.39
N PRO A 539 -13.22 18.85 22.01
CA PRO A 539 -12.86 19.40 23.31
C PRO A 539 -12.63 20.92 23.26
N THR A 540 -12.06 21.44 22.17
CA THR A 540 -11.89 22.89 22.00
C THR A 540 -13.23 23.63 21.99
N ILE A 541 -14.21 23.11 21.26
CA ILE A 541 -15.56 23.71 21.18
C ILE A 541 -16.24 23.67 22.54
N LEU A 542 -16.21 22.53 23.23
CA LEU A 542 -16.78 22.42 24.58
C LEU A 542 -16.09 23.38 25.55
N SER A 543 -14.76 23.49 25.52
CA SER A 543 -14.02 24.42 26.35
C SER A 543 -14.39 25.87 26.03
N LEU A 544 -14.45 26.26 24.75
CA LEU A 544 -14.90 27.58 24.32
C LEU A 544 -16.31 27.88 24.81
N LEU A 545 -17.22 26.91 24.82
CA LEU A 545 -18.60 27.08 25.32
C LEU A 545 -18.72 26.99 26.85
N ASP A 546 -17.60 26.85 27.56
CA ASP A 546 -17.55 26.64 29.01
C ASP A 546 -18.34 25.40 29.48
N ILE A 547 -18.33 24.36 28.65
CA ILE A 547 -18.96 23.07 28.92
C ILE A 547 -17.89 22.09 29.44
N PRO A 548 -18.14 21.37 30.55
CA PRO A 548 -17.21 20.36 31.07
C PRO A 548 -16.84 19.29 30.04
N LEU A 549 -15.55 19.01 29.91
CA LEU A 549 -15.04 17.98 29.01
C LEU A 549 -15.31 16.57 29.56
N PRO A 550 -15.87 15.64 28.77
CA PRO A 550 -15.94 14.24 29.16
C PRO A 550 -14.54 13.65 29.34
N ALA A 551 -14.32 12.90 30.42
CA ALA A 551 -13.01 12.29 30.74
C ALA A 551 -12.49 11.30 29.66
N ARG A 552 -13.38 10.82 28.78
CA ARG A 552 -13.06 9.89 27.69
C ARG A 552 -12.75 10.56 26.35
N MET A 553 -12.92 11.87 26.26
CA MET A 553 -12.45 12.63 25.11
C MET A 553 -10.91 12.61 25.09
N ARG A 554 -10.33 12.39 23.92
CA ARG A 554 -8.89 12.20 23.73
C ARG A 554 -8.22 13.36 23.02
N GLY A 555 -8.98 14.17 22.29
CA GLY A 555 -8.47 15.41 21.75
C GLY A 555 -8.04 16.39 22.84
N THR A 556 -7.14 17.28 22.44
CA THR A 556 -6.59 18.35 23.25
C THR A 556 -7.45 19.60 23.11
N ASP A 557 -7.71 20.31 24.20
CA ASP A 557 -8.30 21.65 24.12
C ASP A 557 -7.28 22.63 23.53
N LEU A 558 -7.57 23.17 22.33
CA LEU A 558 -6.72 24.15 21.64
C LEU A 558 -6.85 25.58 22.19
N GLY A 559 -7.78 25.82 23.11
CA GLY A 559 -8.04 27.11 23.75
C GLY A 559 -6.79 27.86 24.23
N PRO A 560 -5.80 27.21 24.87
CA PRO A 560 -4.59 27.89 25.30
C PRO A 560 -3.78 28.51 24.16
N TRP A 561 -3.73 27.87 22.98
CA TRP A 561 -3.04 28.42 21.81
C TRP A 561 -3.83 29.53 21.11
N LEU A 562 -5.16 29.52 21.21
CA LEU A 562 -5.98 30.69 20.86
C LEU A 562 -5.64 31.90 21.78
N ALA A 563 -5.27 31.64 23.03
CA ALA A 563 -4.80 32.64 24.00
C ALA A 563 -3.31 33.00 23.87
N GLY A 564 -2.54 32.30 23.02
CA GLY A 564 -1.12 32.58 22.79
C GLY A 564 -0.14 31.76 23.63
N ALA A 565 -0.52 30.55 24.05
CA ALA A 565 0.40 29.56 24.61
C ALA A 565 1.52 29.20 23.62
N SER A 566 2.66 28.71 24.16
CA SER A 566 3.80 28.28 23.35
C SER A 566 3.50 27.02 22.55
N ASP A 567 3.89 27.01 21.28
CA ASP A 567 3.79 25.85 20.38
C ASP A 567 4.64 24.66 20.86
N GLU A 568 5.67 24.89 21.67
CA GLU A 568 6.52 23.81 22.22
C GLU A 568 5.75 22.85 23.15
N ALA A 569 4.64 23.33 23.71
CA ALA A 569 3.75 22.57 24.58
C ALA A 569 2.71 21.74 23.82
N MET A 570 2.62 21.87 22.48
CA MET A 570 1.64 21.11 21.72
C MET A 570 1.92 19.61 21.73
N PRO A 571 0.88 18.78 21.95
CA PRO A 571 1.02 17.34 21.94
C PRO A 571 1.29 16.82 20.52
N PRO A 572 1.83 15.60 20.36
CA PRO A 572 1.98 14.97 19.05
C PRO A 572 0.64 14.73 18.36
N ALA A 573 0.64 14.74 17.03
CA ALA A 573 -0.52 14.40 16.20
C ALA A 573 -0.39 13.00 15.59
N PHE A 574 -1.50 12.26 15.45
CA PHE A 574 -1.51 10.86 15.01
C PHE A 574 -2.53 10.61 13.90
N ALA A 575 -2.16 9.76 12.95
CA ALA A 575 -3.06 9.31 11.88
C ALA A 575 -2.80 7.86 11.49
N GLU A 576 -3.79 7.25 10.86
CA GLU A 576 -3.73 5.84 10.46
C GLU A 576 -4.56 5.56 9.21
N VAL A 577 -4.04 4.70 8.35
CA VAL A 577 -4.75 4.20 7.17
C VAL A 577 -4.27 2.79 6.88
N GLU A 578 -5.19 1.86 6.66
CA GLU A 578 -4.89 0.44 6.46
C GLU A 578 -3.94 -0.13 7.55
N ASP A 579 -2.69 -0.46 7.21
CA ASP A 579 -1.65 -0.95 8.12
C ASP A 579 -0.58 0.11 8.46
N LYS A 580 -0.75 1.35 7.98
CA LYS A 580 0.20 2.46 8.19
C LYS A 580 -0.24 3.32 9.36
N ARG A 581 0.75 3.84 10.06
CA ARG A 581 0.60 4.75 11.20
C ARG A 581 1.53 5.95 11.05
N MET A 582 1.09 7.10 11.53
CA MET A 582 1.82 8.35 11.49
C MET A 582 1.88 8.98 12.88
N VAL A 583 3.01 9.61 13.19
CA VAL A 583 3.13 10.59 14.26
C VAL A 583 3.86 11.84 13.76
N VAL A 584 3.35 13.01 14.13
CA VAL A 584 3.99 14.31 13.91
C VAL A 584 4.25 14.97 15.25
N HIS A 585 5.48 15.45 15.48
CA HIS A 585 5.80 16.20 16.69
C HIS A 585 6.94 17.18 16.42
N ARG A 586 6.73 18.47 16.73
CA ARG A 586 7.76 19.53 16.65
C ARG A 586 8.41 19.64 15.25
N GLY A 587 7.61 19.45 14.21
CA GLY A 587 8.06 19.50 12.81
C GLY A 587 8.69 18.21 12.28
N ASP A 588 8.88 17.19 13.12
CA ASP A 588 9.28 15.86 12.67
C ASP A 588 8.06 15.01 12.38
N LYS A 589 8.11 14.23 11.30
CA LYS A 589 7.06 13.28 10.92
C LYS A 589 7.62 11.89 10.71
N LEU A 590 7.02 10.90 11.36
CA LEU A 590 7.35 9.48 11.19
C LEU A 590 6.14 8.75 10.62
N ILE A 591 6.31 8.09 9.49
CA ILE A 591 5.33 7.17 8.91
C ILE A 591 5.90 5.75 8.99
N CYS A 592 5.14 4.80 9.54
CA CYS A 592 5.53 3.40 9.65
C CYS A 592 4.44 2.50 9.06
N GLY A 593 4.82 1.54 8.21
CA GLY A 593 3.94 0.45 7.78
C GLY A 593 3.94 -0.72 8.77
N GLY A 594 2.92 -1.59 8.70
CA GLY A 594 2.76 -2.75 9.59
C GLY A 594 3.79 -3.87 9.35
N GLN A 595 4.44 -3.88 8.19
CA GLN A 595 5.46 -4.88 7.83
C GLN A 595 6.87 -4.42 8.25
N ALA A 596 7.41 -5.03 9.31
CA ALA A 596 8.84 -5.16 9.63
C ALA A 596 9.71 -3.87 9.54
N GLY A 597 9.29 -2.78 10.19
CA GLY A 597 10.16 -1.62 10.44
C GLY A 597 10.51 -0.77 9.21
N ALA A 598 9.67 -0.83 8.18
CA ALA A 598 9.69 0.12 7.07
C ALA A 598 9.07 1.45 7.52
N CYS A 599 9.88 2.27 8.19
CA CYS A 599 9.51 3.62 8.58
C CYS A 599 10.26 4.67 7.75
N GLN A 600 9.62 5.82 7.56
CA GLN A 600 10.17 7.01 6.94
C GLN A 600 10.12 8.14 7.96
N LEU A 601 11.20 8.92 8.08
CA LEU A 601 11.27 10.11 8.92
C LEU A 601 11.45 11.32 8.02
N PHE A 602 10.68 12.37 8.24
CA PHE A 602 10.75 13.62 7.48
C PHE A 602 10.90 14.82 8.44
N ASP A 603 11.60 15.84 7.99
CA ASP A 603 11.69 17.15 8.63
C ASP A 603 10.78 18.10 7.87
N LEU A 604 9.56 18.32 8.36
CA LEU A 604 8.54 19.12 7.66
C LEU A 604 8.89 20.60 7.58
N LYS A 605 9.84 21.09 8.38
CA LYS A 605 10.28 22.48 8.32
C LYS A 605 11.16 22.72 7.10
N ASN A 606 12.05 21.78 6.79
CA ASN A 606 13.01 21.90 5.70
C ASN A 606 12.60 21.10 4.44
N ASP A 607 11.70 20.14 4.58
CA ASP A 607 11.16 19.27 3.53
C ASP A 607 9.64 19.09 3.69
N PRO A 608 8.84 20.14 3.41
CA PRO A 608 7.38 20.08 3.51
C PRO A 608 6.73 19.15 2.47
N THR A 609 7.50 18.70 1.46
CA THR A 609 7.03 17.78 0.41
C THR A 609 7.39 16.31 0.66
N GLU A 610 8.02 16.02 1.81
CA GLU A 610 8.40 14.67 2.23
C GLU A 610 9.21 13.92 1.17
N ARG A 611 10.14 14.65 0.55
CA ARG A 611 11.05 14.18 -0.49
C ARG A 611 12.38 13.71 0.04
N GLN A 612 12.69 13.90 1.32
CA GLN A 612 13.95 13.50 1.93
C GLN A 612 13.69 12.67 3.17
N ASN A 613 13.77 11.35 3.03
CA ASN A 613 13.74 10.47 4.18
C ASN A 613 15.02 10.68 5.01
N LEU A 614 14.89 10.78 6.33
CA LEU A 614 15.97 11.00 7.31
C LEU A 614 16.13 9.85 8.31
N ILE A 615 15.40 8.74 8.14
CA ILE A 615 15.32 7.65 9.13
C ILE A 615 16.69 7.05 9.53
N ASP A 616 17.70 7.18 8.67
CA ASP A 616 19.06 6.67 8.86
C ASP A 616 20.06 7.78 9.26
N GLU A 617 19.80 9.04 8.92
CA GLU A 617 20.57 10.22 9.33
C GLU A 617 20.26 10.61 10.78
N ALA A 618 19.02 10.42 11.22
CA ALA A 618 18.52 10.88 12.50
C ALA A 618 17.83 9.75 13.29
N PRO A 619 18.56 8.67 13.64
CA PRO A 619 17.99 7.51 14.33
C PRO A 619 17.43 7.85 15.72
N GLU A 620 18.00 8.84 16.42
CA GLU A 620 17.52 9.29 17.73
C GLU A 620 16.16 9.99 17.63
N ARG A 621 15.97 10.87 16.63
CA ARG A 621 14.68 11.51 16.32
C ARG A 621 13.64 10.45 15.93
N ALA A 622 14.00 9.54 15.05
CA ALA A 622 13.13 8.41 14.66
C ALA A 622 12.70 7.57 15.87
N GLN A 623 13.63 7.27 16.78
CA GLN A 623 13.34 6.51 17.99
C GLN A 623 12.46 7.28 18.97
N ALA A 624 12.64 8.60 19.10
CA ALA A 624 11.77 9.45 19.92
C ALA A 624 10.32 9.41 19.40
N LEU A 625 10.11 9.59 18.09
CA LEU A 625 8.77 9.52 17.48
C LEU A 625 8.18 8.10 17.58
N THR A 626 9.00 7.07 17.41
CA THR A 626 8.55 5.68 17.58
C THR A 626 8.01 5.44 18.99
N ARG A 627 8.67 5.98 20.03
CA ARG A 627 8.18 5.89 21.42
C ARG A 627 6.84 6.60 21.60
N LEU A 628 6.67 7.79 21.03
CA LEU A 628 5.39 8.51 21.09
C LEU A 628 4.26 7.69 20.44
N LEU A 629 4.54 7.04 19.31
CA LEU A 629 3.57 6.17 18.65
C LEU A 629 3.23 4.93 19.49
N ASP A 630 4.23 4.28 20.09
CA ASP A 630 4.04 3.14 21.01
C ASP A 630 3.23 3.55 22.25
N GLU A 631 3.54 4.69 22.86
CA GLU A 631 2.84 5.23 24.03
C GLU A 631 1.38 5.56 23.70
N TRP A 632 1.13 6.17 22.54
CA TRP A 632 -0.21 6.45 22.06
C TRP A 632 -1.01 5.15 21.86
N LEU A 633 -0.46 4.15 21.16
CA LEU A 633 -1.11 2.84 20.96
C LEU A 633 -1.45 2.16 22.30
N ASP A 634 -0.53 2.19 23.26
CA ASP A 634 -0.75 1.63 24.60
C ASP A 634 -1.87 2.38 25.35
N ALA A 635 -1.93 3.71 25.23
CA ALA A 635 -2.96 4.53 25.88
C ALA A 635 -4.37 4.23 25.35
N GLN A 636 -4.52 4.04 24.03
CA GLN A 636 -5.82 3.72 23.44
C GLN A 636 -6.37 2.38 23.96
N GLY A 637 -5.51 1.37 24.13
CA GLY A 637 -5.92 0.08 24.69
C GLY A 637 -6.28 0.10 26.17
N GLN A 638 -5.65 0.96 26.97
CA GLN A 638 -5.86 1.04 28.42
C GLN A 638 -7.14 1.81 28.78
N LEU A 639 -7.33 2.98 28.19
CA LEU A 639 -8.35 3.93 28.63
C LEU A 639 -9.78 3.50 28.27
N GLU A 640 -9.92 2.76 27.19
CA GLU A 640 -11.20 2.22 26.71
C GLU A 640 -11.50 0.84 27.31
N ALA A 641 -10.52 0.20 27.96
CA ALA A 641 -10.71 -1.05 28.71
C ALA A 641 -11.25 -0.84 30.13
N LEU A 642 -11.23 0.39 30.65
CA LEU A 642 -11.65 0.73 32.02
C LEU A 642 -13.16 0.60 32.28
N GLU A 643 -13.98 0.43 31.24
CA GLU A 643 -15.45 0.25 31.34
C GLU A 643 -15.94 -1.14 30.90
N ALA A 644 -15.04 -2.02 30.44
CA ALA A 644 -15.45 -3.40 30.18
C ALA A 644 -15.90 -4.04 31.52
N PRO A 645 -17.05 -4.75 31.59
CA PRO A 645 -17.56 -5.33 32.84
C PRO A 645 -16.44 -6.05 33.61
N ALA A 646 -16.44 -6.02 34.95
CA ALA A 646 -15.37 -6.61 35.77
C ALA A 646 -15.09 -8.11 35.47
N GLU A 647 -16.03 -8.82 34.84
CA GLU A 647 -15.87 -10.20 34.34
C GLU A 647 -15.00 -10.31 33.07
N SER A 648 -14.80 -9.21 32.35
CA SER A 648 -14.05 -9.10 31.08
C SER A 648 -12.65 -8.51 31.26
N GLY A 649 -11.92 -9.02 32.25
CA GLY A 649 -10.61 -8.52 32.72
C GLY A 649 -9.73 -7.87 31.64
N GLN A 650 -9.03 -6.79 32.01
CA GLN A 650 -8.26 -5.92 31.13
C GLN A 650 -7.61 -6.67 29.97
N LEU A 651 -8.01 -6.33 28.73
CA LEU A 651 -7.54 -6.99 27.52
C LEU A 651 -6.00 -7.07 27.55
N PRO A 652 -5.40 -8.28 27.51
CA PRO A 652 -3.95 -8.42 27.48
C PRO A 652 -3.33 -7.50 26.43
N ARG A 653 -2.29 -6.75 26.81
CA ARG A 653 -1.64 -5.74 25.93
C ARG A 653 -1.27 -6.30 24.55
N ALA A 654 -0.84 -7.56 24.48
CA ALA A 654 -0.52 -8.21 23.22
C ALA A 654 -1.75 -8.38 22.31
N LEU A 655 -2.93 -8.69 22.85
CA LEU A 655 -4.18 -8.74 22.09
C LEU A 655 -4.58 -7.35 21.58
N ALA A 656 -4.50 -6.32 22.44
CA ALA A 656 -4.78 -4.94 22.03
C ALA A 656 -3.86 -4.49 20.88
N ARG A 657 -2.54 -4.68 21.03
CA ARG A 657 -1.56 -4.34 19.98
C ARG A 657 -1.76 -5.19 18.72
N GLY A 658 -2.04 -6.49 18.85
CA GLY A 658 -2.33 -7.38 17.73
C GLY A 658 -3.57 -6.95 16.93
N ARG A 659 -4.66 -6.56 17.62
CA ARG A 659 -5.87 -5.98 16.98
C ARG A 659 -5.57 -4.72 16.18
N LEU A 660 -4.59 -3.92 16.62
CA LEU A 660 -4.14 -2.71 15.95
C LEU A 660 -3.21 -2.97 14.75
N GLY A 661 -2.92 -4.24 14.45
CA GLY A 661 -2.05 -4.65 13.34
C GLY A 661 -0.56 -4.59 13.68
N ASP A 662 -0.19 -4.44 14.96
CA ASP A 662 1.20 -4.35 15.35
C ASP A 662 1.88 -5.73 15.37
N ALA A 663 2.78 -5.92 14.42
CA ALA A 663 3.60 -7.11 14.28
C ALA A 663 4.46 -7.41 15.52
N GLU A 664 4.86 -6.39 16.28
CA GLU A 664 5.66 -6.57 17.51
C GLU A 664 4.87 -7.25 18.63
N ALA A 665 3.54 -7.36 18.51
CA ALA A 665 2.72 -8.12 19.44
C ALA A 665 2.91 -9.64 19.31
N ALA A 666 3.44 -10.14 18.19
CA ALA A 666 3.47 -11.57 17.86
C ALA A 666 4.14 -12.47 18.93
N PRO A 667 5.28 -12.11 19.56
CA PRO A 667 5.84 -12.90 20.65
C PRO A 667 4.92 -12.96 21.87
N GLY A 668 4.26 -11.85 22.21
CA GLY A 668 3.30 -11.79 23.31
C GLY A 668 2.02 -12.59 23.01
N LEU A 669 1.55 -12.56 21.77
CA LEU A 669 0.43 -13.38 21.31
C LEU A 669 0.77 -14.87 21.37
N LEU A 670 1.97 -15.27 20.93
CA LEU A 670 2.42 -16.66 21.05
C LEU A 670 2.49 -17.10 22.52
N ALA A 671 3.01 -16.25 23.40
CA ALA A 671 3.03 -16.53 24.84
C ALA A 671 1.61 -16.71 25.42
N LEU A 672 0.64 -15.89 24.99
CA LEU A 672 -0.76 -16.04 25.40
C LEU A 672 -1.37 -17.36 24.89
N VAL A 673 -1.09 -17.75 23.66
CA VAL A 673 -1.60 -19.02 23.09
C VAL A 673 -1.03 -20.23 23.84
N SER A 674 0.25 -20.18 24.20
CA SER A 674 0.96 -21.27 24.88
C SER A 674 0.71 -21.35 26.38
N ALA A 675 0.27 -20.27 27.03
CA ALA A 675 -0.02 -20.26 28.46
C ALA A 675 -1.40 -20.83 28.77
N PRO A 676 -1.60 -21.48 29.95
CA PRO A 676 -2.93 -21.80 30.43
C PRO A 676 -3.72 -20.51 30.70
N GLY A 677 -4.98 -20.47 30.28
CA GLY A 677 -5.82 -19.29 30.40
C GLY A 677 -7.16 -19.42 29.67
N PRO A 678 -7.99 -18.36 29.66
CA PRO A 678 -9.31 -18.40 29.06
C PRO A 678 -9.26 -18.76 27.56
N ALA A 679 -10.02 -19.78 27.17
CA ALA A 679 -10.10 -20.26 25.79
C ALA A 679 -10.36 -19.15 24.74
N PRO A 680 -11.29 -18.18 24.96
CA PRO A 680 -11.54 -17.13 23.98
C PRO A 680 -10.33 -16.23 23.71
N LEU A 681 -9.53 -15.92 24.74
CA LEU A 681 -8.34 -15.07 24.60
C LEU A 681 -7.23 -15.80 23.83
N ARG A 682 -7.05 -17.10 24.11
CA ARG A 682 -6.08 -17.95 23.40
C ARG A 682 -6.47 -18.12 21.94
N GLU A 683 -7.74 -18.36 21.65
CA GLU A 683 -8.25 -18.46 20.28
C GLU A 683 -8.04 -17.17 19.51
N GLU A 684 -8.39 -16.03 20.11
CA GLU A 684 -8.18 -14.73 19.49
C GLU A 684 -6.70 -14.45 19.22
N ALA A 685 -5.81 -14.75 20.18
CA ALA A 685 -4.39 -14.58 19.99
C ALA A 685 -3.85 -15.40 18.81
N ALA A 686 -4.34 -16.64 18.64
CA ALA A 686 -3.96 -17.49 17.52
C ALA A 686 -4.50 -16.97 16.17
N ARG A 687 -5.72 -16.41 16.13
CA ARG A 687 -6.27 -15.74 14.94
C ARG A 687 -5.44 -14.50 14.57
N LEU A 688 -5.07 -13.70 15.56
CA LEU A 688 -4.25 -12.50 15.36
C LEU A 688 -2.85 -12.84 14.83
N LEU A 689 -2.24 -13.93 15.29
CA LEU A 689 -0.97 -14.42 14.72
C LEU A 689 -1.04 -14.71 13.21
N VAL A 690 -2.22 -15.09 12.70
CA VAL A 690 -2.43 -15.32 11.26
C VAL A 690 -2.77 -14.03 10.50
N SER A 691 -3.45 -13.07 11.14
CA SER A 691 -3.82 -11.81 10.51
C SER A 691 -2.64 -10.83 10.43
N LEU A 692 -1.68 -10.93 11.35
CA LEU A 692 -0.48 -10.11 11.37
C LEU A 692 0.50 -10.48 10.25
N PRO A 693 1.34 -9.52 9.81
CA PRO A 693 2.50 -9.78 8.95
C PRO A 693 3.34 -10.96 9.48
N PRO A 694 3.64 -11.98 8.64
CA PRO A 694 4.38 -13.15 9.10
C PRO A 694 5.76 -12.79 9.66
N GLN A 695 6.04 -13.26 10.88
CA GLN A 695 7.32 -13.04 11.57
C GLN A 695 8.23 -14.26 11.38
N THR A 696 9.13 -14.19 10.40
CA THR A 696 10.04 -15.31 10.06
C THR A 696 10.90 -15.77 11.24
N GLU A 697 11.31 -14.84 12.12
CA GLU A 697 12.06 -15.13 13.35
C GLU A 697 11.26 -16.02 14.33
N LEU A 698 9.92 -15.97 14.30
CA LEU A 698 9.04 -16.78 15.15
C LEU A 698 8.65 -18.13 14.54
N ALA A 699 9.00 -18.41 13.28
CA ALA A 699 8.57 -19.64 12.59
C ALA A 699 8.92 -20.92 13.36
N GLY A 700 10.13 -20.98 13.95
CA GLY A 700 10.57 -22.10 14.78
C GLY A 700 9.77 -22.24 16.08
N ALA A 701 9.55 -21.14 16.78
CA ALA A 701 8.80 -21.11 18.03
C ALA A 701 7.31 -21.47 17.83
N LEU A 702 6.69 -20.95 16.76
CA LEU A 702 5.33 -21.30 16.37
C LEU A 702 5.21 -22.79 16.07
N SER A 703 6.14 -23.35 15.29
CA SER A 703 6.14 -24.79 14.96
C SER A 703 6.35 -25.71 16.15
N GLN A 704 7.17 -25.30 17.12
CA GLN A 704 7.38 -26.04 18.36
C GLN A 704 6.15 -25.99 19.28
N ALA A 705 5.37 -24.90 19.23
CA ALA A 705 4.14 -24.77 20.01
C ALA A 705 3.01 -25.67 19.49
N VAL A 706 2.88 -25.88 18.18
CA VAL A 706 1.78 -26.67 17.58
C VAL A 706 1.51 -28.02 18.29
N PRO A 707 2.50 -28.90 18.55
CA PRO A 707 2.26 -30.18 19.22
C PRO A 707 1.99 -30.06 20.74
N THR A 708 2.35 -28.94 21.38
CA THR A 708 2.18 -28.74 22.82
C THR A 708 0.86 -28.08 23.17
N LEU A 709 0.13 -27.56 22.19
CA LEU A 709 -1.16 -26.92 22.42
C LEU A 709 -2.22 -27.97 22.71
N GLU A 710 -2.78 -27.88 23.90
CA GLU A 710 -3.86 -28.74 24.37
C GLU A 710 -5.07 -28.70 23.43
N ALA A 711 -5.82 -29.80 23.38
CA ALA A 711 -7.05 -29.90 22.58
C ALA A 711 -8.26 -29.21 23.25
N ASP A 712 -8.02 -28.39 24.27
CA ASP A 712 -9.03 -27.70 25.07
C ASP A 712 -9.73 -26.57 24.29
N VAL A 713 -9.02 -25.96 23.35
CA VAL A 713 -9.56 -24.97 22.41
C VAL A 713 -9.62 -25.55 21.00
N PRO A 714 -10.82 -25.84 20.45
CA PRO A 714 -10.96 -26.39 19.10
C PRO A 714 -10.24 -25.56 18.04
N GLY A 715 -9.37 -26.22 17.25
CA GLY A 715 -8.68 -25.56 16.14
C GLY A 715 -7.52 -24.65 16.52
N LEU A 716 -7.21 -24.45 17.81
CA LEU A 716 -6.12 -23.57 18.26
C LEU A 716 -4.76 -23.93 17.67
N ALA A 717 -4.38 -25.20 17.75
CA ALA A 717 -3.15 -25.71 17.13
C ALA A 717 -3.15 -25.54 15.60
N THR A 718 -4.32 -25.51 14.97
CA THR A 718 -4.45 -25.30 13.52
C THR A 718 -4.25 -23.83 13.14
N TRP A 719 -4.79 -22.89 13.92
CA TRP A 719 -4.50 -21.45 13.75
C TRP A 719 -3.00 -21.18 13.86
N VAL A 720 -2.35 -21.71 14.90
CA VAL A 720 -0.90 -21.56 15.08
C VAL A 720 -0.11 -22.24 13.97
N ALA A 721 -0.56 -23.39 13.46
CA ALA A 721 0.06 -24.03 12.30
C ALA A 721 -0.05 -23.17 11.02
N VAL A 722 -1.19 -22.51 10.79
CA VAL A 722 -1.35 -21.56 9.67
C VAL A 722 -0.38 -20.39 9.83
N ALA A 723 -0.25 -19.83 11.04
CA ALA A 723 0.72 -18.75 11.32
C ALA A 723 2.17 -19.22 11.11
N ALA A 724 2.52 -20.42 11.59
CA ALA A 724 3.83 -21.03 11.41
C ALA A 724 4.13 -21.26 9.92
N PHE A 725 3.16 -21.74 9.14
CA PHE A 725 3.28 -21.94 7.71
C PHE A 725 3.49 -20.61 6.98
N ALA A 726 2.68 -19.59 7.28
CA ALA A 726 2.83 -18.26 6.71
C ALA A 726 4.20 -17.62 7.06
N ALA A 727 4.74 -17.90 8.25
CA ALA A 727 6.07 -17.47 8.67
C ALA A 727 7.22 -18.26 8.01
N GLY A 728 6.93 -19.26 7.17
CA GLY A 728 7.92 -20.03 6.42
C GLY A 728 8.43 -21.27 7.15
N SER A 729 7.66 -21.84 8.08
CA SER A 729 8.03 -23.11 8.75
C SER A 729 8.21 -24.25 7.74
N PRO A 730 9.34 -24.98 7.78
CA PRO A 730 9.58 -26.14 6.92
C PRO A 730 8.92 -27.43 7.43
N SER A 731 8.23 -27.43 8.57
CA SER A 731 7.69 -28.65 9.19
C SER A 731 6.59 -29.31 8.37
N ASP A 732 6.79 -30.58 8.00
CA ASP A 732 5.79 -31.39 7.28
C ASP A 732 4.49 -31.54 8.08
N ALA A 733 4.59 -31.64 9.41
CA ALA A 733 3.43 -31.72 10.30
C ALA A 733 2.59 -30.43 10.24
N VAL A 734 3.25 -29.26 10.17
CA VAL A 734 2.59 -27.98 9.98
C VAL A 734 1.90 -27.92 8.61
N GLN A 735 2.59 -28.30 7.53
CA GLN A 735 2.02 -28.31 6.20
C GLN A 735 0.81 -29.25 6.08
N ALA A 736 0.91 -30.46 6.64
CA ALA A 736 -0.18 -31.42 6.66
C ALA A 736 -1.40 -30.86 7.42
N ARG A 737 -1.17 -30.19 8.55
CA ARG A 737 -2.24 -29.58 9.35
C ARG A 737 -2.92 -28.42 8.63
N VAL A 738 -2.17 -27.58 7.90
CA VAL A 738 -2.74 -26.49 7.07
C VAL A 738 -3.60 -27.06 5.95
N ARG A 739 -3.17 -28.13 5.26
CA ARG A 739 -4.00 -28.77 4.23
C ARG A 739 -5.25 -29.43 4.82
N GLN A 740 -5.14 -30.07 5.98
CA GLN A 740 -6.30 -30.61 6.70
C GLN A 740 -7.32 -29.53 7.08
N ALA A 741 -6.86 -28.32 7.38
CA ALA A 741 -7.73 -27.20 7.72
C ALA A 741 -8.71 -26.82 6.59
N LEU A 742 -8.36 -27.08 5.33
CA LEU A 742 -9.25 -26.83 4.18
C LEU A 742 -10.50 -27.70 4.20
N ALA A 743 -10.45 -28.88 4.84
CA ALA A 743 -11.55 -29.82 4.95
C ALA A 743 -12.43 -29.58 6.18
N LEU A 744 -12.07 -28.64 7.05
CA LEU A 744 -12.89 -28.27 8.19
C LEU A 744 -14.19 -27.61 7.73
N PRO A 745 -15.29 -27.78 8.48
CA PRO A 745 -16.52 -27.04 8.22
C PRO A 745 -16.24 -25.54 8.35
N HIS A 746 -16.81 -24.76 7.42
CA HIS A 746 -16.84 -23.31 7.55
C HIS A 746 -17.67 -22.94 8.78
N ALA A 747 -17.21 -21.97 9.56
CA ALA A 747 -17.97 -21.51 10.70
C ALA A 747 -19.27 -20.88 10.20
N GLU A 748 -20.42 -21.38 10.65
CA GLU A 748 -21.69 -20.66 10.48
C GLU A 748 -21.57 -19.35 11.27
N VAL A 749 -21.81 -18.22 10.60
CA VAL A 749 -21.93 -16.93 11.29
C VAL A 749 -23.18 -17.05 12.17
N PRO A 750 -23.08 -16.97 13.51
CA PRO A 750 -24.26 -17.06 14.36
C PRO A 750 -25.22 -15.94 13.98
N ALA A 751 -26.46 -16.29 13.66
CA ALA A 751 -27.53 -15.30 13.52
C ALA A 751 -27.71 -14.60 14.87
N GLY A 752 -27.16 -13.39 15.04
CA GLY A 752 -27.40 -12.58 16.25
C GLY A 752 -26.20 -11.85 16.88
N THR A 753 -24.99 -11.88 16.34
CA THR A 753 -23.94 -10.92 16.74
C THR A 753 -24.02 -9.69 15.81
N GLY A 754 -24.66 -8.59 16.24
CA GLY A 754 -25.04 -7.45 15.37
C GLY A 754 -23.89 -6.68 14.70
N PRO A 755 -24.16 -5.51 14.08
CA PRO A 755 -24.68 -5.36 12.71
C PRO A 755 -23.63 -5.74 11.64
N ALA A 756 -22.81 -6.77 11.87
CA ALA A 756 -22.10 -7.43 10.80
C ALA A 756 -23.14 -8.13 9.92
N ASP A 757 -23.25 -7.69 8.68
CA ASP A 757 -24.08 -8.31 7.65
C ASP A 757 -23.90 -9.84 7.72
N PRO A 758 -24.97 -10.62 7.99
CA PRO A 758 -24.89 -12.08 8.10
C PRO A 758 -24.38 -12.75 6.81
N GLU A 759 -24.28 -12.00 5.70
CA GLU A 759 -23.75 -12.46 4.42
C GLU A 759 -22.25 -12.16 4.21
N ALA A 760 -21.60 -11.31 5.03
CA ALA A 760 -20.20 -10.92 4.84
C ALA A 760 -19.19 -12.05 5.21
N PRO A 761 -18.03 -12.15 4.54
CA PRO A 761 -17.08 -13.23 4.79
C PRO A 761 -16.31 -12.92 6.08
N SER A 762 -16.34 -13.85 7.04
CA SER A 762 -15.48 -13.80 8.22
C SER A 762 -14.24 -14.68 8.03
N MET A 763 -13.11 -14.30 8.64
CA MET A 763 -11.88 -15.08 8.54
C MET A 763 -11.95 -16.33 9.42
N ASP A 764 -12.36 -17.45 8.83
CA ASP A 764 -12.36 -18.77 9.45
C ASP A 764 -11.09 -19.58 9.13
N LEU A 765 -10.95 -20.75 9.75
CA LEU A 765 -9.79 -21.62 9.58
C LEU A 765 -9.58 -22.09 8.12
N PRO A 766 -10.62 -22.59 7.41
CA PRO A 766 -10.48 -22.96 6.00
C PRO A 766 -9.99 -21.79 5.14
N LEU A 767 -10.58 -20.59 5.29
CA LEU A 767 -10.20 -19.43 4.50
C LEU A 767 -8.79 -18.94 4.85
N ALA A 768 -8.43 -18.92 6.13
CA ALA A 768 -7.09 -18.56 6.58
C ALA A 768 -6.02 -19.51 6.00
N ALA A 769 -6.27 -20.82 6.04
CA ALA A 769 -5.40 -21.82 5.42
C ALA A 769 -5.32 -21.65 3.90
N ALA A 770 -6.45 -21.39 3.24
CA ALA A 770 -6.49 -21.17 1.79
C ALA A 770 -5.71 -19.92 1.37
N LEU A 771 -5.83 -18.82 2.12
CA LEU A 771 -5.05 -17.60 1.90
C LEU A 771 -3.54 -17.85 2.11
N ALA A 772 -3.17 -18.54 3.20
CA ALA A 772 -1.77 -18.86 3.47
C ALA A 772 -1.16 -19.78 2.38
N LEU A 773 -1.92 -20.75 1.88
CA LEU A 773 -1.52 -21.61 0.76
C LEU A 773 -1.39 -20.83 -0.55
N ALA A 774 -2.32 -19.92 -0.83
CA ALA A 774 -2.28 -19.08 -2.01
C ALA A 774 -1.05 -18.16 -2.05
N GLU A 775 -0.57 -17.68 -0.89
CA GLU A 775 0.69 -16.92 -0.78
C GLU A 775 1.91 -17.71 -1.28
N THR A 776 1.87 -19.03 -1.12
CA THR A 776 2.89 -19.97 -1.63
C THR A 776 2.61 -20.48 -3.06
N GLY A 777 1.50 -20.06 -3.68
CA GLY A 777 1.06 -20.52 -4.99
C GLY A 777 0.38 -21.89 -5.01
N ALA A 778 0.09 -22.47 -3.85
CA ALA A 778 -0.60 -23.75 -3.74
C ALA A 778 -2.11 -23.58 -4.01
N SER A 779 -2.63 -24.33 -4.98
CA SER A 779 -4.02 -24.22 -5.46
C SER A 779 -5.03 -25.05 -4.66
N ASP A 780 -4.59 -25.82 -3.66
CA ASP A 780 -5.42 -26.67 -2.81
C ASP A 780 -6.60 -25.87 -2.19
N GLY A 781 -6.36 -24.59 -1.86
CA GLY A 781 -7.36 -23.69 -1.27
C GLY A 781 -8.29 -22.97 -2.27
N ALA A 782 -8.13 -23.14 -3.58
CA ALA A 782 -8.90 -22.42 -4.59
C ALA A 782 -10.44 -22.57 -4.45
N PRO A 783 -11.01 -23.77 -4.17
CA PRO A 783 -12.46 -23.90 -3.93
C PRO A 783 -12.96 -23.08 -2.74
N THR A 784 -12.14 -22.94 -1.70
CA THR A 784 -12.46 -22.15 -0.51
C THR A 784 -12.42 -20.66 -0.81
N LEU A 785 -11.43 -20.19 -1.58
CA LEU A 785 -11.33 -18.80 -2.00
C LEU A 785 -12.48 -18.38 -2.92
N ARG A 786 -12.93 -19.26 -3.82
CA ARG A 786 -14.11 -19.01 -4.67
C ARG A 786 -15.37 -18.78 -3.85
N ARG A 787 -15.67 -19.68 -2.91
CA ARG A 787 -16.82 -19.54 -1.99
C ARG A 787 -16.74 -18.25 -1.16
N ALA A 788 -15.55 -17.87 -0.69
CA ALA A 788 -15.38 -16.60 0.02
C ALA A 788 -15.61 -15.37 -0.88
N LEU A 789 -15.27 -15.47 -2.17
CA LEU A 789 -15.47 -14.39 -3.13
C LEU A 789 -16.95 -14.21 -3.52
N GLU A 790 -17.75 -15.28 -3.53
CA GLU A 790 -19.21 -15.21 -3.73
C GLU A 790 -19.91 -14.37 -2.66
N ARG A 791 -19.28 -14.21 -1.50
CA ARG A 791 -19.74 -13.39 -0.37
C ARG A 791 -18.96 -12.08 -0.26
N CYS A 792 -18.37 -11.58 -1.34
CA CYS A 792 -17.59 -10.33 -1.28
C CYS A 792 -18.48 -9.15 -0.84
N ASP A 793 -17.98 -8.36 0.11
CA ASP A 793 -18.62 -7.15 0.67
C ASP A 793 -17.89 -5.86 0.24
N GLY A 794 -16.87 -5.98 -0.61
CA GLY A 794 -15.97 -4.87 -0.94
C GLY A 794 -14.95 -4.53 0.16
N GLY A 795 -14.90 -5.31 1.25
CA GLY A 795 -14.04 -5.08 2.40
C GLY A 795 -12.57 -5.50 2.21
N ALA A 796 -11.76 -5.28 3.25
CA ALA A 796 -10.34 -5.63 3.23
C ALA A 796 -10.07 -7.14 3.05
N LEU A 797 -10.94 -8.00 3.59
CA LEU A 797 -10.84 -9.45 3.39
C LEU A 797 -11.18 -9.81 1.94
N CYS A 798 -12.23 -9.24 1.34
CA CYS A 798 -12.51 -9.45 -0.07
C CYS A 798 -11.32 -9.01 -0.95
N ARG A 799 -10.68 -7.85 -0.69
CA ARG A 799 -9.45 -7.45 -1.41
C ARG A 799 -8.31 -8.48 -1.30
N ARG A 800 -8.17 -9.15 -0.14
CA ARG A 800 -7.19 -10.23 0.03
C ARG A 800 -7.57 -11.47 -0.79
N VAL A 801 -8.86 -11.84 -0.79
CA VAL A 801 -9.37 -12.98 -1.57
C VAL A 801 -9.23 -12.74 -3.07
N VAL A 802 -9.60 -11.56 -3.58
CA VAL A 802 -9.42 -11.17 -4.99
C VAL A 802 -7.95 -11.29 -5.41
N ARG A 803 -7.03 -10.79 -4.57
CA ARG A 803 -5.58 -10.91 -4.82
C ARG A 803 -5.11 -12.38 -4.81
N ALA A 804 -5.59 -13.19 -3.86
CA ALA A 804 -5.25 -14.60 -3.76
C ALA A 804 -5.73 -15.40 -4.98
N VAL A 805 -7.00 -15.21 -5.39
CA VAL A 805 -7.59 -15.82 -6.58
C VAL A 805 -6.85 -15.40 -7.85
N ALA A 806 -6.56 -14.10 -8.00
CA ALA A 806 -5.78 -13.59 -9.12
C ALA A 806 -4.38 -14.21 -9.17
N ARG A 807 -3.73 -14.39 -8.01
CA ARG A 807 -2.42 -15.04 -7.91
C ARG A 807 -2.46 -16.51 -8.33
N LEU A 808 -3.54 -17.23 -7.99
CA LEU A 808 -3.73 -18.61 -8.39
C LEU A 808 -4.22 -18.78 -9.83
N GLN A 809 -4.60 -17.68 -10.50
CA GLN A 809 -5.16 -17.69 -11.85
C GLN A 809 -6.37 -18.64 -11.98
N ASP A 810 -7.23 -18.70 -10.96
CA ASP A 810 -8.34 -19.66 -10.89
C ASP A 810 -9.51 -19.25 -11.83
N PRO A 811 -9.72 -19.90 -12.99
CA PRO A 811 -10.78 -19.54 -13.93
C PRO A 811 -12.19 -19.80 -13.37
N GLY A 812 -12.30 -20.65 -12.34
CA GLY A 812 -13.56 -20.93 -11.66
C GLY A 812 -14.06 -19.74 -10.84
N ALA A 813 -13.21 -18.77 -10.53
CA ALA A 813 -13.56 -17.59 -9.74
C ALA A 813 -14.10 -16.42 -10.57
N VAL A 814 -14.00 -16.49 -11.90
CA VAL A 814 -14.40 -15.40 -12.80
C VAL A 814 -15.85 -14.95 -12.61
N PRO A 815 -16.85 -15.85 -12.46
CA PRO A 815 -18.23 -15.43 -12.19
C PRO A 815 -18.35 -14.60 -10.89
N ALA A 816 -17.70 -15.04 -9.82
CA ALA A 816 -17.70 -14.33 -8.53
C ALA A 816 -16.93 -13.00 -8.61
N LEU A 817 -15.85 -12.93 -9.40
CA LEU A 817 -15.17 -11.66 -9.69
C LEU A 817 -16.07 -10.69 -10.48
N HIS A 818 -16.92 -11.17 -11.39
CA HIS A 818 -17.86 -10.29 -12.09
C HIS A 818 -18.87 -9.67 -11.13
N ALA A 819 -19.42 -10.46 -10.21
CA ALA A 819 -20.31 -9.96 -9.15
C ALA A 819 -19.58 -8.93 -8.26
N ALA A 820 -18.32 -9.20 -7.89
CA ALA A 820 -17.54 -8.30 -7.05
C ALA A 820 -17.23 -6.92 -7.68
N LEU A 821 -17.46 -6.71 -8.98
CA LEU A 821 -17.30 -5.40 -9.63
C LEU A 821 -18.32 -4.36 -9.16
N GLU A 822 -19.45 -4.78 -8.57
CA GLU A 822 -20.45 -3.87 -8.04
C GLU A 822 -19.86 -3.00 -6.90
N HIS A 823 -18.95 -3.56 -6.11
CA HIS A 823 -18.33 -2.89 -4.97
C HIS A 823 -17.20 -1.94 -5.40
N VAL A 824 -17.43 -0.63 -5.26
CA VAL A 824 -16.49 0.46 -5.61
C VAL A 824 -15.10 0.27 -4.98
N ASN A 825 -15.02 -0.24 -3.76
CA ASN A 825 -13.79 -0.37 -2.97
C ASN A 825 -12.82 -1.46 -3.44
N VAL A 826 -13.29 -2.41 -4.26
CA VAL A 826 -12.45 -3.51 -4.79
C VAL A 826 -12.46 -3.57 -6.30
N ARG A 827 -13.25 -2.70 -6.95
CA ARG A 827 -13.45 -2.72 -8.39
C ARG A 827 -12.16 -2.61 -9.17
N LEU A 828 -11.22 -1.78 -8.71
CA LEU A 828 -9.90 -1.66 -9.32
C LEU A 828 -9.13 -2.97 -9.22
N GLU A 829 -9.09 -3.59 -8.04
CA GLU A 829 -8.44 -4.88 -7.78
C GLU A 829 -9.07 -6.00 -8.61
N VAL A 830 -10.39 -6.00 -8.77
CA VAL A 830 -11.14 -6.97 -9.56
C VAL A 830 -10.87 -6.77 -11.06
N VAL A 831 -10.87 -5.53 -11.57
CA VAL A 831 -10.48 -5.24 -12.96
C VAL A 831 -9.03 -5.65 -13.22
N LYS A 832 -8.11 -5.41 -12.27
CA LYS A 832 -6.73 -5.91 -12.33
C LYS A 832 -6.72 -7.45 -12.37
N ALA A 833 -7.48 -8.11 -11.50
CA ALA A 833 -7.58 -9.56 -11.42
C ALA A 833 -8.10 -10.16 -12.74
N LEU A 834 -9.27 -9.73 -13.22
CA LEU A 834 -9.86 -10.17 -14.49
C LEU A 834 -8.93 -9.92 -15.68
N GLY A 835 -8.29 -8.76 -15.70
CA GLY A 835 -7.31 -8.40 -16.72
C GLY A 835 -6.01 -9.21 -16.64
N SER A 836 -5.63 -9.70 -15.47
CA SER A 836 -4.47 -10.60 -15.30
C SER A 836 -4.80 -12.03 -15.73
N MET A 837 -6.03 -12.49 -15.47
CA MET A 837 -6.53 -13.81 -15.82
C MET A 837 -6.86 -13.95 -17.31
N GLN A 838 -7.08 -12.83 -18.00
CA GLN A 838 -7.38 -12.76 -19.44
C GLN A 838 -8.58 -13.63 -19.87
N ASP A 839 -9.54 -13.85 -18.97
CA ASP A 839 -10.73 -14.63 -19.29
C ASP A 839 -11.66 -13.85 -20.23
N LEU A 840 -11.90 -14.39 -21.42
CA LEU A 840 -12.70 -13.75 -22.47
C LEU A 840 -14.17 -13.51 -22.07
N ARG A 841 -14.70 -14.28 -21.11
CA ARG A 841 -16.04 -14.06 -20.55
C ARG A 841 -16.15 -12.69 -19.87
N SER A 842 -15.02 -12.10 -19.49
CA SER A 842 -14.95 -10.80 -18.80
C SER A 842 -14.91 -9.59 -19.74
N VAL A 843 -14.80 -9.81 -21.06
CA VAL A 843 -14.74 -8.71 -22.03
C VAL A 843 -15.97 -7.79 -21.95
N PRO A 844 -17.23 -8.27 -21.88
CA PRO A 844 -18.39 -7.39 -21.76
C PRO A 844 -18.34 -6.48 -20.53
N VAL A 845 -17.99 -7.04 -19.36
CA VAL A 845 -17.98 -6.27 -18.11
C VAL A 845 -16.82 -5.28 -18.05
N LEU A 846 -15.65 -5.62 -18.62
CA LEU A 846 -14.54 -4.68 -18.75
C LEU A 846 -14.84 -3.57 -19.76
N VAL A 847 -15.61 -3.84 -20.81
CA VAL A 847 -16.11 -2.81 -21.74
C VAL A 847 -17.06 -1.86 -21.04
N GLN A 848 -17.92 -2.39 -20.16
CA GLN A 848 -18.80 -1.58 -19.34
C GLN A 848 -18.00 -0.69 -18.39
N ALA A 849 -17.03 -1.26 -17.67
CA ALA A 849 -16.12 -0.52 -16.78
C ALA A 849 -15.36 0.58 -17.53
N LEU A 850 -14.78 0.29 -18.70
CA LEU A 850 -14.12 1.32 -19.52
C LEU A 850 -15.04 2.49 -19.89
N ARG A 851 -16.32 2.22 -20.15
CA ARG A 851 -17.26 3.22 -20.68
C ARG A 851 -17.93 4.07 -19.63
N PHE A 852 -18.28 3.43 -18.52
CA PHE A 852 -19.26 3.96 -17.59
C PHE A 852 -18.75 4.01 -16.16
N ASP A 853 -17.54 3.48 -15.88
CA ASP A 853 -16.99 3.61 -14.54
C ASP A 853 -16.59 5.06 -14.28
N GLU A 854 -17.02 5.61 -13.14
CA GLU A 854 -16.76 6.99 -12.77
C GLU A 854 -15.29 7.23 -12.41
N ARG A 855 -14.57 6.19 -11.93
CA ARG A 855 -13.19 6.31 -11.47
C ARG A 855 -12.19 6.16 -12.62
N VAL A 856 -11.40 7.20 -12.84
CA VAL A 856 -10.33 7.23 -13.86
C VAL A 856 -9.37 6.03 -13.75
N PRO A 857 -8.89 5.61 -12.57
CA PRO A 857 -8.00 4.45 -12.43
C PRO A 857 -8.66 3.14 -12.89
N VAL A 858 -9.96 2.96 -12.65
CA VAL A 858 -10.70 1.77 -13.06
C VAL A 858 -10.90 1.77 -14.57
N ARG A 859 -11.31 2.89 -15.18
CA ARG A 859 -11.41 3.01 -16.65
C ARG A 859 -10.05 2.78 -17.33
N ALA A 860 -8.99 3.39 -16.80
CA ALA A 860 -7.64 3.22 -17.33
C ALA A 860 -7.19 1.76 -17.22
N GLU A 861 -7.45 1.08 -16.10
CA GLU A 861 -7.10 -0.33 -15.95
C GLU A 861 -7.99 -1.26 -16.78
N ALA A 862 -9.27 -0.93 -16.97
CA ALA A 862 -10.17 -1.65 -17.85
C ALA A 862 -9.73 -1.53 -19.31
N ALA A 863 -9.28 -0.33 -19.74
CA ALA A 863 -8.66 -0.14 -21.05
C ALA A 863 -7.43 -1.05 -21.23
N ARG A 864 -6.54 -1.08 -20.21
CA ARG A 864 -5.36 -1.96 -20.21
C ARG A 864 -5.75 -3.43 -20.24
N ALA A 865 -6.73 -3.85 -19.45
CA ALA A 865 -7.24 -5.22 -19.39
C ALA A 865 -7.84 -5.67 -20.74
N LEU A 866 -8.69 -4.84 -21.36
CA LEU A 866 -9.25 -5.08 -22.69
C LEU A 866 -8.17 -5.14 -23.77
N GLY A 867 -7.16 -4.28 -23.66
CA GLY A 867 -5.97 -4.31 -24.50
C GLY A 867 -5.21 -5.63 -24.38
N ARG A 868 -5.02 -6.14 -23.15
CA ARG A 868 -4.39 -7.45 -22.89
C ARG A 868 -5.18 -8.60 -23.51
N MET A 869 -6.52 -8.57 -23.43
CA MET A 869 -7.39 -9.61 -24.00
C MET A 869 -7.41 -9.62 -25.54
N GLY A 870 -7.32 -8.45 -26.18
CA GLY A 870 -7.05 -8.32 -27.61
C GLY A 870 -8.12 -8.89 -28.57
N VAL A 871 -9.31 -9.25 -28.08
CA VAL A 871 -10.38 -9.82 -28.93
C VAL A 871 -11.13 -8.75 -29.74
N PRO A 872 -11.74 -9.10 -30.90
CA PRO A 872 -12.43 -8.11 -31.76
C PRO A 872 -13.49 -7.27 -31.05
N ALA A 873 -14.20 -7.85 -30.06
CA ALA A 873 -15.17 -7.12 -29.27
C ALA A 873 -14.53 -6.03 -28.38
N ALA A 874 -13.42 -6.36 -27.72
CA ALA A 874 -12.64 -5.43 -26.88
C ALA A 874 -12.06 -4.29 -27.73
N ARG A 875 -11.53 -4.61 -28.92
CA ARG A 875 -10.99 -3.64 -29.88
C ARG A 875 -12.06 -2.63 -30.32
N ARG A 876 -13.21 -3.12 -30.78
CA ARG A 876 -14.35 -2.25 -31.15
C ARG A 876 -14.81 -1.36 -30.00
N ALA A 877 -14.69 -1.82 -28.75
CA ALA A 877 -15.02 -1.01 -27.59
C ALA A 877 -13.97 0.09 -27.33
N LEU A 878 -12.68 -0.27 -27.33
CA LEU A 878 -11.57 0.66 -27.18
C LEU A 878 -11.58 1.75 -28.28
N SER A 879 -11.80 1.40 -29.56
CA SER A 879 -11.84 2.37 -30.66
C SER A 879 -13.02 3.32 -30.54
N ARG A 880 -14.14 2.85 -29.98
CA ARG A 880 -15.29 3.71 -29.66
C ARG A 880 -14.97 4.65 -28.50
N ALA A 881 -14.30 4.16 -27.46
CA ALA A 881 -13.90 4.94 -26.31
C ALA A 881 -12.86 6.01 -26.67
N ALA A 882 -11.86 5.69 -27.50
CA ALA A 882 -10.82 6.64 -27.94
C ALA A 882 -11.33 7.92 -28.59
N ARG A 883 -12.50 7.86 -29.25
CA ARG A 883 -13.12 9.02 -29.89
C ARG A 883 -13.84 9.97 -28.91
N ARG A 884 -14.06 9.52 -27.67
CA ARG A 884 -14.88 10.21 -26.67
C ARG A 884 -14.13 10.50 -25.39
N GLU A 885 -13.03 9.78 -25.12
CA GLU A 885 -12.27 9.89 -23.89
C GLU A 885 -11.56 11.25 -23.80
N ARG A 886 -11.79 11.94 -22.69
CA ARG A 886 -11.22 13.27 -22.40
C ARG A 886 -10.15 13.19 -21.33
N GLU A 887 -10.16 12.13 -20.51
CA GLU A 887 -9.21 11.97 -19.43
C GLU A 887 -7.88 11.45 -19.94
N ARG A 888 -6.82 12.24 -19.77
CA ARG A 888 -5.51 11.96 -20.36
C ARG A 888 -4.98 10.58 -19.97
N VAL A 889 -5.14 10.19 -18.71
CA VAL A 889 -4.68 8.88 -18.19
C VAL A 889 -5.41 7.72 -18.86
N VAL A 890 -6.72 7.84 -19.10
CA VAL A 890 -7.53 6.82 -19.77
C VAL A 890 -7.28 6.84 -21.27
N ALA A 891 -7.18 8.01 -21.89
CA ALA A 891 -6.83 8.17 -23.29
C ALA A 891 -5.45 7.56 -23.59
N ASP A 892 -4.46 7.79 -22.73
CA ASP A 892 -3.14 7.17 -22.82
C ASP A 892 -3.21 5.64 -22.66
N ALA A 893 -4.08 5.15 -21.77
CA ALA A 893 -4.34 3.72 -21.59
C ALA A 893 -5.06 3.10 -22.80
N ILE A 894 -6.09 3.74 -23.35
CA ILE A 894 -6.83 3.31 -24.55
C ILE A 894 -5.93 3.36 -25.77
N ALA A 895 -5.17 4.44 -25.96
CA ALA A 895 -4.20 4.55 -27.02
C ALA A 895 -3.10 3.51 -26.86
N GLY A 896 -2.65 3.23 -25.64
CA GLY A 896 -1.79 2.07 -25.34
C GLY A 896 -2.42 0.75 -25.77
N ALA A 897 -3.70 0.53 -25.47
CA ALA A 897 -4.44 -0.69 -25.78
C ALA A 897 -4.75 -0.87 -27.28
N LEU A 898 -5.10 0.20 -28.00
CA LEU A 898 -5.40 0.20 -29.44
C LEU A 898 -4.17 0.18 -30.32
N ARG A 899 -3.06 0.78 -29.87
CA ARG A 899 -1.82 0.75 -30.66
C ARG A 899 -1.23 -0.66 -30.73
N GLY A 900 -1.62 -1.56 -29.81
CA GLY A 900 -1.37 -3.00 -29.94
C GLY A 900 -2.15 -3.70 -31.07
N ASP A 901 -2.99 -2.99 -31.84
CA ASP A 901 -3.92 -3.53 -32.85
C ASP A 901 -3.55 -3.19 -34.31
N LEU A 902 -3.05 -1.98 -34.61
CA LEU A 902 -2.62 -1.59 -35.96
C LEU A 902 -1.42 -2.40 -36.52
N ASN A 903 -0.88 -3.26 -35.68
CA ASN A 903 0.27 -4.10 -35.88
C ASN A 903 -0.06 -5.57 -35.49
N ARG A 904 -1.30 -6.01 -35.71
CA ARG A 904 -1.66 -7.40 -36.05
C ARG A 904 -2.50 -7.33 -37.32
#